data_AF-A0A6A5C4V1-F1
#
_entry.id   AF-A0A6A5C4V1-F1
#
_cell.length_a   1.000
_cell.length_b   1.000
_cell.length_c   1.000
_cell.angle_alpha   90.00
_cell.angle_beta   90.00
_cell.angle_gamma   90.00
#
_symmetry.space_group_name_H-M   'P 1'
#
loop_
_entity.id
_entity.type
_entity.pdbx_description
1 polymer ?
#
loop_
_entity_poly.entity_id
_entity_poly.type
_entity_poly.pdbx_seq_one_letter_code
_entity_poly.pdbx_strand_id
1 'polypeptide(L)'
;MPSFSWLKIKNSGQEADSALIESLEETPVSQWSSKQLTQFLRDNKKKIELEKKDIKKLRAERWNGLSMLSAKVEDLEKLGLASGSARALYTLIHELIDTQIQKNILPSKNRISVNVNSASSDISTSDSNIGSSSSTNNLTIISNNNSSSSTSGTNGQPMNGGDISGKHNSLEMFGSSPNSNMKQHQLNYIQTIIQQQQGKLMVPNLREEDIEQTGGGTLSTTTSNGSGTPTNNKSSLNLAAIPAEDDIRLAHDLNNPGEIAPPLVEASSGRKSAGGGLQILTIASASTSNGSAPESAVKDCPAWKVDQLTAQQKQAFENAIEKVQNLKYPIKPELIDVLAQDLVIVDRFKYKFLNPDRLKQRGDGGKHGTFLKVKLVITEMDTEVFHRICRRFANTFSSTVRNSRWGMFHTALIIGPWYLEWNDSSLSTVRKKSSSKAVFAVDIAKIEGQKEVNEAIDSVAQLCTVWNGYKLYENDTCNCQHFVIDMLEYLGLGDNFENILERFPPLAEYITKLKKKGVCDMAYYVDDRIAKAIKESPQTSRALKELVKNKKVKFSSHKLLDEFVSFIKQNFPLFMTNREQEYELLKAFDRAFWLRSQSSQTEDDESVQPLIDIHTNECKCPFNKNGQPITEVNNSIVGIDYDVGNYTTPYPKSSLNA
;
A
#
# COMPACT_ATOMS: atom_id res chain seq x y z
N MET A 1 41.55 30.61 44.24
CA MET A 1 40.72 29.81 45.18
C MET A 1 39.74 30.77 45.85
N PRO A 2 38.44 30.48 45.86
CA PRO A 2 37.86 29.36 46.62
C PRO A 2 36.99 28.40 45.80
N SER A 3 36.80 27.21 46.36
CA SER A 3 36.10 26.06 45.77
C SER A 3 34.60 26.17 46.02
N PHE A 4 33.79 25.99 44.97
CA PHE A 4 32.34 25.76 45.10
C PHE A 4 32.04 24.28 44.82
N SER A 5 31.58 23.60 45.86
CA SER A 5 31.09 22.23 45.78
C SER A 5 29.76 22.20 45.01
N TRP A 6 29.71 21.44 43.93
CA TRP A 6 28.47 21.15 43.23
C TRP A 6 27.64 20.12 44.02
N LEU A 7 26.46 20.57 44.47
CA LEU A 7 25.36 19.72 44.90
C LEU A 7 24.98 18.76 43.75
N LYS A 8 25.09 17.45 43.98
CA LYS A 8 24.43 16.44 43.14
C LYS A 8 22.93 16.49 43.42
N ILE A 9 22.18 17.19 42.58
CA ILE A 9 20.73 17.02 42.50
C ILE A 9 20.47 15.65 41.86
N LYS A 10 20.07 14.68 42.66
CA LYS A 10 19.43 13.46 42.16
C LYS A 10 18.07 13.86 41.60
N ASN A 11 17.90 13.76 40.28
CA ASN A 11 16.58 13.75 39.66
C ASN A 11 15.83 12.48 40.07
N SER A 12 15.04 12.56 41.14
CA SER A 12 13.94 11.64 41.42
C SER A 12 12.67 12.19 40.78
N GLY A 13 12.64 12.20 39.44
CA GLY A 13 11.45 12.49 38.64
C GLY A 13 10.78 11.19 38.27
N GLN A 14 10.10 10.55 39.24
CA GLN A 14 9.33 9.34 38.98
C GLN A 14 8.14 9.28 39.94
N GLU A 15 7.14 10.14 39.77
CA GLU A 15 5.86 9.96 40.49
C GLU A 15 4.63 10.74 39.97
N ALA A 16 4.62 11.31 38.76
CA ALA A 16 3.48 12.12 38.30
C ALA A 16 2.67 11.58 37.09
N ASP A 17 2.98 10.39 36.55
CA ASP A 17 2.22 9.76 35.45
C ASP A 17 1.27 8.63 35.93
N SER A 18 0.96 8.57 37.23
CA SER A 18 0.08 7.54 37.80
C SER A 18 -1.43 7.86 37.68
N ALA A 19 -1.81 8.85 36.86
CA ALA A 19 -3.20 9.25 36.68
C ALA A 19 -3.83 8.47 35.51
N LEU A 20 -4.78 7.59 35.83
CA LEU A 20 -5.62 6.80 34.92
C LEU A 20 -4.82 5.92 33.93
N ILE A 21 -4.00 5.01 34.48
CA ILE A 21 -3.71 3.77 33.76
C ILE A 21 -5.01 2.96 33.83
N GLU A 22 -5.88 3.08 32.82
CA GLU A 22 -6.88 2.06 32.55
C GLU A 22 -6.18 0.70 32.64
N SER A 23 -6.77 -0.25 33.37
CA SER A 23 -6.20 -1.58 33.51
C SER A 23 -5.91 -2.09 32.10
N LEU A 24 -4.64 -2.36 31.77
CA LEU A 24 -4.26 -2.82 30.43
C LEU A 24 -5.05 -4.07 30.00
N GLU A 25 -5.54 -4.84 30.97
CA GLU A 25 -6.39 -6.02 30.77
C GLU A 25 -7.78 -5.68 30.21
N GLU A 26 -8.26 -4.45 30.40
CA GLU A 26 -9.53 -3.94 29.85
C GLU A 26 -9.38 -3.43 28.41
N THR A 27 -8.17 -3.06 28.00
CA THR A 27 -7.88 -2.70 26.61
C THR A 27 -7.65 -3.95 25.76
N PRO A 28 -8.34 -4.14 24.62
CA PRO A 28 -8.11 -5.29 23.74
C PRO A 28 -6.63 -5.46 23.37
N VAL A 29 -6.08 -6.67 23.50
CA VAL A 29 -4.67 -6.95 23.18
C VAL A 29 -4.34 -6.51 21.74
N SER A 30 -5.27 -6.61 20.79
CA SER A 30 -5.08 -6.14 19.40
C SER A 30 -4.75 -4.64 19.29
N GLN A 31 -5.07 -3.83 20.30
CA GLN A 31 -4.86 -2.38 20.32
C GLN A 31 -3.62 -1.97 21.13
N TRP A 32 -2.91 -2.91 21.74
CA TRP A 32 -1.76 -2.56 22.56
C TRP A 32 -0.59 -2.07 21.72
N SER A 33 -0.12 -0.86 22.02
CA SER A 33 1.16 -0.35 21.57
C SER A 33 2.34 -1.15 22.15
N SER A 34 3.53 -0.98 21.57
CA SER A 34 4.76 -1.59 22.11
C SER A 34 5.08 -1.11 23.54
N LYS A 35 4.71 0.13 23.89
CA LYS A 35 4.84 0.66 25.26
C LYS A 35 3.92 -0.07 26.23
N GLN A 36 2.65 -0.27 25.87
CA GLN A 36 1.66 -0.99 26.68
C GLN A 36 2.05 -2.46 26.87
N LEU A 37 2.47 -3.15 25.80
CA LEU A 37 3.00 -4.51 25.91
C LEU A 37 4.23 -4.55 26.84
N THR A 38 5.17 -3.62 26.67
CA THR A 38 6.35 -3.54 27.55
C THR A 38 5.95 -3.35 29.01
N GLN A 39 4.92 -2.54 29.27
CA GLN A 39 4.42 -2.30 30.62
C GLN A 39 3.78 -3.56 31.21
N PHE A 40 2.86 -4.20 30.47
CA PHE A 40 2.26 -5.48 30.86
C PHE A 40 3.31 -6.56 31.18
N LEU A 41 4.37 -6.66 30.37
CA LEU A 41 5.46 -7.62 30.59
C LEU A 41 6.31 -7.29 31.82
N ARG A 42 6.44 -6.02 32.19
CA ARG A 42 7.12 -5.63 33.44
C ARG A 42 6.29 -6.02 34.64
N ASP A 43 4.99 -5.81 34.58
CA ASP A 43 4.05 -6.10 35.66
C ASP A 43 3.93 -7.61 35.89
N ASN A 44 3.99 -8.40 34.81
CA ASN A 44 3.93 -9.86 34.87
C ASN A 44 5.29 -10.57 34.88
N LYS A 45 6.40 -9.82 34.91
CA LYS A 45 7.77 -10.36 34.78
C LYS A 45 8.05 -11.51 35.75
N LYS A 46 7.57 -11.41 36.99
CA LYS A 46 7.77 -12.43 38.03
C LYS A 46 7.00 -13.73 37.74
N LYS A 47 5.81 -13.64 37.10
CA LYS A 47 4.95 -14.80 36.79
C LYS A 47 5.55 -15.68 35.69
N ILE A 48 6.21 -15.06 34.71
CA ILE A 48 6.77 -15.77 33.53
C ILE A 48 8.29 -15.90 33.52
N GLU A 49 8.94 -15.59 34.64
CA GLU A 49 10.41 -15.62 34.81
C GLU A 49 11.19 -14.90 33.69
N LEU A 50 10.59 -13.86 33.10
CA LEU A 50 11.16 -13.18 31.94
C LEU A 50 12.30 -12.26 32.37
N GLU A 51 13.45 -12.29 31.72
CA GLU A 51 14.55 -11.40 32.09
C GLU A 51 14.34 -9.97 31.57
N LYS A 52 14.98 -8.97 32.20
CA LYS A 52 14.92 -7.57 31.72
C LYS A 52 15.49 -7.42 30.29
N LYS A 53 16.46 -8.27 29.92
CA LYS A 53 17.07 -8.29 28.59
C LYS A 53 16.06 -8.71 27.51
N ASP A 54 15.14 -9.62 27.84
CA ASP A 54 14.15 -10.14 26.89
C ASP A 54 13.06 -9.11 26.61
N ILE A 55 12.60 -8.40 27.66
CA ILE A 55 11.69 -7.25 27.50
C ILE A 55 12.35 -6.16 26.64
N LYS A 56 13.64 -5.91 26.84
CA LYS A 56 14.39 -4.93 26.02
C LYS A 56 14.49 -5.37 24.55
N LYS A 57 14.66 -6.67 24.28
CA LYS A 57 14.66 -7.23 22.93
C LYS A 57 13.29 -7.06 22.26
N LEU A 58 12.21 -7.49 22.92
CA LEU A 58 10.84 -7.33 22.42
C LEU A 58 10.52 -5.86 22.10
N ARG A 59 10.94 -4.92 22.96
CA ARG A 59 10.80 -3.48 22.72
C ARG A 59 11.66 -2.96 21.56
N ALA A 60 12.91 -3.43 21.45
CA ALA A 60 13.81 -3.03 20.38
C ALA A 60 13.28 -3.48 19.00
N GLU A 61 12.68 -4.67 18.97
CA GLU A 61 12.00 -5.27 17.83
C GLU A 61 10.53 -4.81 17.72
N ARG A 62 10.15 -3.75 18.46
CA ARG A 62 8.84 -3.08 18.40
C ARG A 62 7.62 -4.01 18.51
N TRP A 63 7.75 -5.16 19.18
CA TRP A 63 6.61 -6.05 19.41
C TRP A 63 5.48 -5.31 20.11
N ASN A 64 4.27 -5.53 19.61
CA ASN A 64 3.02 -4.93 20.07
C ASN A 64 1.97 -6.04 20.27
N GLY A 65 0.76 -5.70 20.72
CA GLY A 65 -0.24 -6.74 21.01
C GLY A 65 -0.74 -7.49 19.77
N LEU A 66 -0.80 -6.83 18.60
CA LEU A 66 -1.11 -7.50 17.34
C LEU A 66 -0.06 -8.55 16.96
N SER A 67 1.23 -8.25 17.20
CA SER A 67 2.33 -9.19 16.99
C SER A 67 2.11 -10.43 17.86
N MET A 68 1.75 -10.22 19.14
CA MET A 68 1.50 -11.27 20.12
C MET A 68 0.31 -12.17 19.78
N LEU A 69 -0.76 -11.63 19.18
CA LEU A 69 -1.91 -12.43 18.71
C LEU A 69 -1.54 -13.48 17.67
N SER A 70 -0.50 -13.21 16.86
CA SER A 70 -0.07 -14.09 15.77
C SER A 70 1.21 -14.86 16.07
N ALA A 71 1.83 -14.61 17.22
CA ALA A 71 3.12 -15.16 17.58
C ALA A 71 3.04 -16.65 17.86
N LYS A 72 4.06 -17.41 17.48
CA LYS A 72 4.28 -18.78 17.97
C LYS A 72 5.44 -18.82 18.95
N VAL A 73 5.52 -19.90 19.73
CA VAL A 73 6.65 -20.13 20.65
C VAL A 73 7.98 -20.06 19.90
N GLU A 74 8.05 -20.63 18.69
CA GLU A 74 9.26 -20.63 17.87
C GLU A 74 9.68 -19.23 17.41
N ASP A 75 8.72 -18.30 17.26
CA ASP A 75 9.03 -16.92 16.88
C ASP A 75 9.70 -16.17 18.04
N LEU A 76 9.26 -16.45 19.28
CA LEU A 76 9.85 -15.91 20.50
C LEU A 76 11.25 -16.51 20.77
N GLU A 77 11.42 -17.81 20.57
CA GLU A 77 12.72 -18.48 20.67
C GLU A 77 13.73 -17.93 19.64
N LYS A 78 13.29 -17.66 18.40
CA LYS A 78 14.12 -17.04 17.37
C LYS A 78 14.53 -15.60 17.68
N LEU A 79 13.76 -14.91 18.52
CA LEU A 79 14.14 -13.61 19.09
C LEU A 79 15.24 -13.75 20.16
N GLY A 80 15.60 -14.98 20.50
CA GLY A 80 16.60 -15.34 21.48
C GLY A 80 16.06 -15.31 22.92
N LEU A 81 14.77 -15.56 23.12
CA LEU A 81 14.22 -15.91 24.42
C LEU A 81 14.56 -17.38 24.72
N ALA A 82 14.81 -17.71 25.98
CA ALA A 82 14.92 -19.10 26.39
C ALA A 82 13.57 -19.82 26.15
N SER A 83 13.60 -21.09 25.75
CA SER A 83 12.39 -21.86 25.42
C SER A 83 11.34 -21.84 26.54
N GLY A 84 11.78 -21.96 27.80
CA GLY A 84 10.90 -21.85 28.97
C GLY A 84 10.20 -20.49 29.05
N SER A 85 10.94 -19.39 28.92
CA SER A 85 10.39 -18.02 28.95
C SER A 85 9.49 -17.74 27.74
N ALA A 86 9.83 -18.26 26.55
CA ALA A 86 9.01 -18.13 25.35
C ALA A 86 7.65 -18.81 25.51
N ARG A 87 7.62 -20.06 26.03
CA ARG A 87 6.38 -20.77 26.35
C ARG A 87 5.58 -20.06 27.43
N ALA A 88 6.22 -19.65 28.53
CA ALA A 88 5.55 -18.95 29.62
C ALA A 88 4.91 -17.64 29.16
N LEU A 89 5.62 -16.86 28.33
CA LEU A 89 5.08 -15.65 27.71
C LEU A 89 3.90 -15.95 26.78
N TYR A 90 4.04 -16.95 25.91
CA TYR A 90 2.97 -17.37 25.00
C TYR A 90 1.71 -17.76 25.77
N THR A 91 1.84 -18.62 26.78
CA THR A 91 0.73 -19.04 27.64
C THR A 91 0.07 -17.85 28.34
N LEU A 92 0.87 -16.94 28.93
CA LEU A 92 0.34 -15.76 29.61
C LEU A 92 -0.51 -14.88 28.69
N ILE A 93 -0.05 -14.64 27.47
CA ILE A 93 -0.78 -13.84 26.48
C ILE A 93 -2.06 -14.55 26.06
N HIS A 94 -2.03 -15.86 25.85
CA HIS A 94 -3.22 -16.63 25.47
C HIS A 94 -4.26 -16.71 26.60
N GLU A 95 -3.83 -16.85 27.86
CA GLU A 95 -4.72 -16.73 29.03
C GLU A 95 -5.44 -15.37 29.07
N LEU A 96 -4.71 -14.29 28.78
CA LEU A 96 -5.27 -12.94 28.72
C LEU A 96 -6.27 -12.80 27.56
N ILE A 97 -5.94 -13.32 26.37
CA ILE A 97 -6.84 -13.31 25.21
C ILE A 97 -8.13 -14.05 25.54
N ASP A 98 -8.05 -15.24 26.13
CA ASP A 98 -9.22 -16.02 26.53
C ASP A 98 -10.06 -15.26 27.55
N THR A 99 -9.42 -14.60 28.51
CA THR A 99 -10.10 -13.74 29.50
C THR A 99 -10.81 -12.56 28.83
N GLN A 100 -10.18 -11.90 27.86
CA GLN A 100 -10.79 -10.79 27.12
C GLN A 100 -11.94 -11.25 26.22
N ILE A 101 -11.87 -12.45 25.64
CA ILE A 101 -12.99 -13.04 24.89
C ILE A 101 -14.17 -13.33 25.83
N GLN A 102 -13.93 -13.93 27.00
CA GLN A 102 -14.98 -14.19 27.99
C GLN A 102 -15.66 -12.91 28.49
N LYS A 103 -14.90 -11.81 28.61
CA LYS A 103 -15.42 -10.49 28.98
C LYS A 103 -16.05 -9.71 27.82
N ASN A 104 -16.13 -10.29 26.60
CA ASN A 104 -16.56 -9.61 25.37
C ASN A 104 -15.74 -8.36 25.01
N ILE A 105 -14.49 -8.26 25.49
CA ILE A 105 -13.53 -7.20 25.12
C ILE A 105 -12.94 -7.50 23.74
N LEU A 106 -12.63 -8.77 23.47
CA LEU A 106 -12.09 -9.24 22.20
C LEU A 106 -13.13 -10.15 21.51
N PRO A 107 -13.40 -10.00 20.20
CA PRO A 107 -14.36 -10.87 19.51
C PRO A 107 -13.85 -12.32 19.46
N SER A 108 -14.75 -13.28 19.70
CA SER A 108 -14.45 -14.73 19.74
C SER A 108 -13.83 -15.30 18.46
N LYS A 109 -14.02 -14.61 17.32
CA LYS A 109 -13.39 -14.97 16.02
C LYS A 109 -11.87 -14.84 16.02
N ASN A 110 -11.28 -14.13 16.99
CA ASN A 110 -9.83 -14.01 17.14
C ASN A 110 -9.18 -15.20 17.85
N ARG A 111 -9.95 -16.25 18.16
CA ARG A 111 -9.43 -17.47 18.76
C ARG A 111 -8.69 -18.31 17.72
N ILE A 112 -7.35 -18.30 17.78
CA ILE A 112 -6.54 -19.31 17.09
C ILE A 112 -6.66 -20.61 17.88
N SER A 113 -7.24 -21.65 17.28
CA SER A 113 -7.35 -22.97 17.92
C SER A 113 -5.96 -23.57 18.12
N VAL A 114 -5.51 -23.67 19.38
CA VAL A 114 -4.26 -24.37 19.73
C VAL A 114 -4.61 -25.76 20.25
N ASN A 115 -4.14 -26.80 19.57
CA ASN A 115 -4.21 -28.17 20.07
C ASN A 115 -2.97 -28.43 20.94
N VAL A 116 -3.08 -28.18 22.24
CA VAL A 116 -2.03 -28.47 23.22
C VAL A 116 -2.24 -29.88 23.77
N ASN A 117 -2.02 -30.90 22.95
CA ASN A 117 -1.98 -32.30 23.40
C ASN A 117 -0.95 -33.09 22.60
N SER A 118 0.29 -33.08 23.06
CA SER A 118 1.29 -34.10 22.70
C SER A 118 2.37 -34.16 23.77
N ALA A 119 2.02 -34.75 24.91
CA ALA A 119 2.91 -35.50 25.80
C ALA A 119 2.10 -36.02 27.00
N SER A 120 1.42 -37.15 26.84
CA SER A 120 1.12 -38.03 27.98
C SER A 120 1.03 -39.47 27.47
N SER A 121 1.63 -40.36 28.26
CA SER A 121 1.94 -41.76 28.04
C SER A 121 0.71 -42.68 27.93
N ASP A 122 0.96 -43.81 27.26
CA ASP A 122 0.12 -44.99 27.06
C ASP A 122 -0.83 -45.36 28.21
N ILE A 123 -2.07 -45.73 27.85
CA ILE A 123 -2.79 -46.91 28.36
C ILE A 123 -3.87 -47.28 27.33
N SER A 124 -3.84 -48.55 26.94
CA SER A 124 -4.78 -49.26 26.06
C SER A 124 -6.12 -49.56 26.73
N THR A 125 -7.23 -49.45 25.99
CA THR A 125 -8.35 -50.42 25.98
C THR A 125 -9.21 -50.26 24.72
N SER A 126 -9.90 -51.34 24.38
CA SER A 126 -10.44 -51.75 23.08
C SER A 126 -11.91 -51.40 22.81
N ASP A 127 -12.31 -51.64 21.54
CA ASP A 127 -13.66 -51.87 20.97
C ASP A 127 -14.58 -50.62 20.88
N SER A 128 -15.34 -50.34 19.80
CA SER A 128 -16.09 -51.20 18.88
C SER A 128 -16.61 -50.43 17.64
N ASN A 129 -17.08 -51.22 16.66
CA ASN A 129 -17.68 -50.97 15.35
C ASN A 129 -18.86 -49.97 15.19
N ILE A 130 -19.24 -49.80 13.90
CA ILE A 130 -20.51 -49.33 13.29
C ILE A 130 -20.43 -47.87 12.81
N GLY A 131 -20.79 -47.48 11.60
CA GLY A 131 -21.46 -48.13 10.48
C GLY A 131 -21.74 -47.10 9.37
N SER A 132 -21.93 -47.62 8.18
CA SER A 132 -22.13 -46.99 6.87
C SER A 132 -23.32 -46.03 6.77
N SER A 133 -23.28 -45.09 5.81
CA SER A 133 -24.35 -44.95 4.79
C SER A 133 -24.01 -43.95 3.70
N SER A 134 -24.08 -44.47 2.48
CA SER A 134 -24.13 -43.86 1.15
C SER A 134 -25.32 -42.92 0.92
N SER A 135 -25.21 -42.00 -0.04
CA SER A 135 -26.30 -41.70 -0.99
C SER A 135 -25.78 -40.94 -2.22
N THR A 136 -25.76 -41.66 -3.33
CA THR A 136 -25.67 -41.22 -4.72
C THR A 136 -26.99 -40.56 -5.15
N ASN A 137 -26.93 -39.51 -5.97
CA ASN A 137 -27.99 -39.17 -6.91
C ASN A 137 -27.38 -38.67 -8.22
N ASN A 138 -27.58 -39.47 -9.27
CA ASN A 138 -27.33 -39.14 -10.67
C ASN A 138 -28.45 -38.23 -11.18
N LEU A 139 -28.12 -37.26 -12.04
CA LEU A 139 -29.10 -36.57 -12.86
C LEU A 139 -28.56 -36.36 -14.28
N THR A 140 -29.23 -37.04 -15.20
CA THR A 140 -29.02 -37.10 -16.65
C THR A 140 -29.48 -35.78 -17.30
N ILE A 141 -28.67 -35.20 -18.19
CA ILE A 141 -29.07 -34.09 -19.07
C ILE A 141 -28.95 -34.52 -20.53
N ILE A 142 -30.05 -34.30 -21.24
CA ILE A 142 -30.31 -34.57 -22.66
C ILE A 142 -29.62 -33.48 -23.51
N SER A 143 -28.79 -33.89 -24.46
CA SER A 143 -28.23 -33.01 -25.49
C SER A 143 -29.13 -33.00 -26.74
N ASN A 144 -29.43 -31.81 -27.25
CA ASN A 144 -30.06 -31.62 -28.55
C ASN A 144 -29.16 -30.74 -29.44
N ASN A 145 -28.80 -31.29 -30.60
CA ASN A 145 -28.17 -30.62 -31.73
C ASN A 145 -29.25 -30.03 -32.66
N ASN A 146 -28.95 -28.86 -33.25
CA ASN A 146 -29.29 -28.43 -34.62
C ASN A 146 -28.85 -26.95 -34.76
N SER A 147 -27.84 -26.59 -35.55
CA SER A 147 -27.66 -26.59 -37.01
C SER A 147 -28.08 -25.28 -37.69
N SER A 148 -27.17 -24.79 -38.55
CA SER A 148 -27.38 -23.86 -39.68
C SER A 148 -27.63 -22.39 -39.32
N SER A 149 -27.27 -21.35 -40.08
CA SER A 149 -26.45 -21.07 -41.26
C SER A 149 -26.84 -19.64 -41.64
N SER A 150 -25.93 -18.74 -42.04
CA SER A 150 -26.11 -17.88 -43.21
C SER A 150 -25.08 -16.75 -43.29
N THR A 151 -24.62 -16.60 -44.52
CA THR A 151 -23.70 -15.64 -45.12
C THR A 151 -24.44 -14.42 -45.67
N SER A 152 -23.85 -13.22 -45.49
CA SER A 152 -23.93 -12.03 -46.39
C SER A 152 -23.17 -10.88 -45.70
N GLY A 153 -22.19 -10.16 -46.25
CA GLY A 153 -21.74 -9.99 -47.62
C GLY A 153 -22.32 -8.73 -48.26
N THR A 154 -21.74 -7.54 -48.02
CA THR A 154 -21.77 -6.40 -48.98
C THR A 154 -20.69 -5.35 -48.65
N ASN A 155 -19.87 -5.08 -49.67
CA ASN A 155 -18.91 -3.99 -49.80
C ASN A 155 -19.61 -2.66 -50.16
N GLY A 156 -18.99 -1.54 -49.78
CA GLY A 156 -19.30 -0.21 -50.35
C GLY A 156 -18.11 0.74 -50.19
N GLN A 157 -17.43 1.05 -51.30
CA GLN A 157 -16.46 2.13 -51.43
C GLN A 157 -17.14 3.44 -51.88
N PRO A 158 -16.58 4.62 -51.54
CA PRO A 158 -17.16 5.92 -51.87
C PRO A 158 -16.58 6.56 -53.14
N MET A 159 -17.37 7.48 -53.70
CA MET A 159 -17.05 8.32 -54.86
C MET A 159 -16.26 9.58 -54.50
N ASN A 160 -15.65 10.11 -55.56
CA ASN A 160 -14.65 11.16 -55.66
C ASN A 160 -15.28 12.49 -56.11
N GLY A 161 -14.62 13.63 -55.83
CA GLY A 161 -14.91 14.97 -56.37
C GLY A 161 -14.90 16.07 -55.30
N GLY A 162 -14.26 17.23 -55.44
CA GLY A 162 -13.51 17.82 -56.54
C GLY A 162 -12.84 19.14 -56.08
N ASP A 163 -11.93 19.63 -56.92
CA ASP A 163 -11.12 20.85 -56.80
C ASP A 163 -11.91 22.15 -56.60
N ILE A 164 -11.39 23.08 -55.77
CA ILE A 164 -11.28 24.53 -56.09
C ILE A 164 -10.02 25.13 -55.42
N SER A 165 -9.23 25.84 -56.23
CA SER A 165 -8.03 26.61 -55.90
C SER A 165 -8.30 27.95 -55.19
N GLY A 166 -7.43 28.35 -54.27
CA GLY A 166 -7.37 29.73 -53.76
C GLY A 166 -6.10 30.00 -52.94
N LYS A 167 -5.15 30.74 -53.52
CA LYS A 167 -3.87 31.15 -52.92
C LYS A 167 -4.07 32.14 -51.78
N HIS A 168 -3.51 31.87 -50.60
CA HIS A 168 -2.99 32.89 -49.67
C HIS A 168 -1.88 32.28 -48.80
N ASN A 169 -0.68 32.87 -48.85
CA ASN A 169 0.47 32.49 -48.02
C ASN A 169 0.22 32.92 -46.57
N SER A 170 0.05 31.94 -45.68
CA SER A 170 0.17 32.08 -44.23
C SER A 170 1.01 30.92 -43.72
N LEU A 171 2.05 31.23 -42.95
CA LEU A 171 2.99 30.28 -42.38
C LEU A 171 2.33 29.59 -41.18
N GLU A 172 1.54 28.55 -41.42
CA GLU A 172 0.97 27.71 -40.37
C GLU A 172 1.91 26.54 -40.05
N MET A 173 2.38 26.51 -38.80
CA MET A 173 2.99 25.33 -38.19
C MET A 173 1.89 24.28 -37.98
N PHE A 174 1.88 23.25 -38.82
CA PHE A 174 1.02 22.08 -38.64
C PHE A 174 1.40 21.33 -37.35
N GLY A 175 0.64 21.59 -36.28
CA GLY A 175 0.50 20.66 -35.17
C GLY A 175 -0.33 19.46 -35.62
N SER A 176 0.33 18.35 -35.94
CA SER A 176 -0.34 17.06 -36.17
C SER A 176 -0.97 16.61 -34.85
N SER A 177 -2.30 16.57 -34.76
CA SER A 177 -2.99 16.10 -33.55
C SER A 177 -2.78 14.59 -33.35
N PRO A 178 -2.14 14.12 -32.25
CA PRO A 178 -1.84 12.70 -32.04
C PRO A 178 -3.03 11.87 -31.52
N ASN A 179 -4.19 12.47 -31.20
CA ASN A 179 -5.14 11.88 -30.25
C ASN A 179 -6.01 10.72 -30.77
N SER A 180 -6.24 10.54 -32.08
CA SER A 180 -7.07 9.41 -32.56
C SER A 180 -6.34 8.06 -32.41
N ASN A 181 -5.03 8.06 -32.58
CA ASN A 181 -4.21 6.85 -32.45
C ASN A 181 -4.10 6.37 -31.00
N MET A 182 -4.13 7.30 -30.03
CA MET A 182 -4.04 6.96 -28.61
C MET A 182 -5.24 6.13 -28.13
N LYS A 183 -6.47 6.48 -28.53
CA LYS A 183 -7.69 5.73 -28.15
C LYS A 183 -7.72 4.32 -28.74
N GLN A 184 -7.31 4.17 -30.00
CA GLN A 184 -7.23 2.85 -30.63
C GLN A 184 -6.13 1.98 -29.97
N HIS A 185 -4.99 2.57 -29.66
CA HIS A 185 -3.90 1.88 -28.96
C HIS A 185 -4.36 1.38 -27.57
N GLN A 186 -5.03 2.24 -26.80
CA GLN A 186 -5.61 1.89 -25.50
C GLN A 186 -6.62 0.74 -25.59
N LEU A 187 -7.56 0.80 -26.55
CA LEU A 187 -8.53 -0.28 -26.76
C LEU A 187 -7.86 -1.59 -27.16
N ASN A 188 -6.89 -1.55 -28.08
CA ASN A 188 -6.14 -2.73 -28.52
C ASN A 188 -5.34 -3.34 -27.36
N TYR A 189 -4.73 -2.49 -26.51
CA TYR A 189 -3.97 -2.91 -25.34
C TYR A 189 -4.86 -3.63 -24.31
N ILE A 190 -6.04 -3.09 -24.01
CA ILE A 190 -7.02 -3.75 -23.12
C ILE A 190 -7.49 -5.08 -23.71
N GLN A 191 -7.84 -5.12 -24.99
CA GLN A 191 -8.23 -6.35 -25.65
C GLN A 191 -7.13 -7.40 -25.57
N THR A 192 -5.87 -6.99 -25.75
CA THR A 192 -4.69 -7.87 -25.60
C THR A 192 -4.58 -8.42 -24.18
N ILE A 193 -4.73 -7.57 -23.16
CA ILE A 193 -4.72 -8.01 -21.75
C ILE A 193 -5.81 -9.05 -21.48
N ILE A 194 -7.04 -8.79 -21.95
CA ILE A 194 -8.18 -9.69 -21.74
C ILE A 194 -7.95 -11.03 -22.45
N GLN A 195 -7.54 -11.00 -23.72
CA GLN A 195 -7.29 -12.20 -24.53
C GLN A 195 -6.18 -13.07 -23.95
N GLN A 196 -5.07 -12.46 -23.49
CA GLN A 196 -3.96 -13.20 -22.87
C GLN A 196 -4.37 -13.95 -21.61
N GLN A 197 -5.35 -13.44 -20.85
CA GLN A 197 -5.85 -14.09 -19.64
C GLN A 197 -6.88 -15.19 -19.95
N GLN A 198 -7.76 -14.95 -20.93
CA GLN A 198 -8.72 -15.97 -21.38
C GLN A 198 -8.01 -17.24 -21.91
N GLY A 199 -6.84 -17.09 -22.54
CA GLY A 199 -6.02 -18.22 -23.00
C GLY A 199 -5.35 -19.03 -21.88
N LYS A 200 -5.11 -18.44 -20.70
CA LYS A 200 -4.46 -19.12 -19.55
C LYS A 200 -5.44 -19.88 -18.64
N LEU A 201 -6.73 -19.54 -18.69
CA LEU A 201 -7.78 -20.18 -17.89
C LEU A 201 -8.41 -21.43 -18.54
N MET A 202 -7.96 -21.81 -19.74
CA MET A 202 -8.34 -23.09 -20.35
C MET A 202 -7.52 -24.23 -19.71
N VAL A 203 -8.14 -24.94 -18.77
CA VAL A 203 -7.63 -26.23 -18.26
C VAL A 203 -7.56 -27.24 -19.42
N PRO A 204 -6.48 -28.02 -19.58
CA PRO A 204 -6.43 -29.05 -20.61
C PRO A 204 -7.49 -30.13 -20.36
N ASN A 205 -8.36 -30.36 -21.33
CA ASN A 205 -9.23 -31.54 -21.36
C ASN A 205 -8.36 -32.80 -21.32
N LEU A 206 -8.55 -33.63 -20.30
CA LEU A 206 -8.02 -34.99 -20.23
C LEU A 206 -8.57 -35.78 -21.42
N ARG A 207 -7.68 -36.28 -22.28
CA ARG A 207 -8.03 -37.25 -23.32
C ARG A 207 -8.30 -38.60 -22.67
N GLU A 208 -9.41 -39.21 -23.06
CA GLU A 208 -9.76 -40.61 -22.78
C GLU A 208 -8.69 -41.55 -23.35
N GLU A 209 -8.32 -42.54 -22.56
CA GLU A 209 -7.34 -43.58 -22.86
C GLU A 209 -7.90 -44.62 -23.83
N ASP A 210 -7.11 -44.95 -24.86
CA ASP A 210 -7.36 -46.06 -25.77
C ASP A 210 -7.16 -47.41 -25.06
N ILE A 211 -8.14 -48.28 -25.28
CA ILE A 211 -8.14 -49.70 -24.96
C ILE A 211 -7.28 -50.44 -25.99
N GLU A 212 -6.18 -51.09 -25.58
CA GLU A 212 -5.66 -52.23 -26.33
C GLU A 212 -5.19 -53.39 -25.45
N GLN A 213 -5.49 -54.57 -25.99
CA GLN A 213 -5.44 -55.90 -25.42
C GLN A 213 -4.02 -56.41 -25.24
N THR A 214 -3.77 -57.12 -24.14
CA THR A 214 -2.58 -57.96 -23.97
C THR A 214 -2.91 -59.40 -24.35
N GLY A 215 -2.23 -59.89 -25.40
CA GLY A 215 -2.14 -61.30 -25.79
C GLY A 215 -0.67 -61.73 -25.77
N GLY A 216 -0.42 -62.92 -25.20
CA GLY A 216 0.87 -63.36 -24.67
C GLY A 216 2.01 -63.66 -25.65
N GLY A 217 3.20 -63.87 -25.07
CA GLY A 217 4.40 -64.33 -25.77
C GLY A 217 5.62 -64.45 -24.84
N THR A 218 6.25 -65.62 -24.86
CA THR A 218 7.18 -66.23 -23.91
C THR A 218 8.67 -65.82 -24.05
N LEU A 219 9.39 -65.93 -22.91
CA LEU A 219 10.82 -66.25 -22.71
C LEU A 219 11.93 -65.47 -23.45
N SER A 220 12.80 -64.78 -22.70
CA SER A 220 14.19 -65.22 -22.42
C SER A 220 15.00 -64.16 -21.64
N THR A 221 15.92 -64.68 -20.84
CA THR A 221 17.01 -64.08 -20.04
C THR A 221 17.76 -62.89 -20.68
N THR A 222 18.19 -61.89 -19.90
CA THR A 222 19.57 -61.69 -19.35
C THR A 222 19.75 -60.24 -18.80
N THR A 223 20.32 -60.13 -17.59
CA THR A 223 21.17 -59.05 -17.00
C THR A 223 20.79 -57.54 -16.98
N SER A 224 20.85 -57.01 -15.76
CA SER A 224 21.39 -55.70 -15.30
C SER A 224 20.87 -54.40 -15.91
N ASN A 225 20.19 -53.58 -15.10
CA ASN A 225 20.75 -52.35 -14.52
C ASN A 225 19.68 -51.59 -13.73
N GLY A 226 20.12 -50.97 -12.64
CA GLY A 226 19.27 -50.14 -11.79
C GLY A 226 18.86 -48.84 -12.47
N SER A 227 17.63 -48.43 -12.23
CA SER A 227 17.18 -47.06 -12.45
C SER A 227 16.09 -46.71 -11.45
N GLY A 228 16.43 -45.82 -10.52
CA GLY A 228 15.48 -45.23 -9.59
C GLY A 228 14.48 -44.35 -10.32
N THR A 229 13.21 -44.53 -9.99
CA THR A 229 12.09 -43.66 -10.37
C THR A 229 12.17 -42.32 -9.62
N PRO A 230 12.16 -41.16 -10.30
CA PRO A 230 11.92 -39.90 -9.65
C PRO A 230 10.40 -39.62 -9.60
N THR A 231 9.83 -39.61 -8.40
CA THR A 231 8.48 -39.08 -8.16
C THR A 231 8.49 -37.56 -8.29
N ASN A 232 7.99 -37.06 -9.42
CA ASN A 232 7.84 -35.64 -9.70
C ASN A 232 6.50 -35.13 -9.14
N ASN A 233 6.47 -34.80 -7.84
CA ASN A 233 5.40 -34.00 -7.25
C ASN A 233 5.96 -32.62 -6.89
N LYS A 234 5.99 -31.70 -7.87
CA LYS A 234 6.16 -30.28 -7.61
C LYS A 234 4.82 -29.72 -7.14
N SER A 235 4.56 -29.82 -5.84
CA SER A 235 3.58 -28.97 -5.19
C SER A 235 4.09 -27.52 -5.24
N SER A 236 3.43 -26.67 -6.02
CA SER A 236 3.62 -25.21 -5.98
C SER A 236 3.26 -24.72 -4.58
N LEU A 237 4.29 -24.46 -3.76
CA LEU A 237 4.12 -23.85 -2.44
C LEU A 237 3.76 -22.38 -2.65
N ASN A 238 2.47 -22.07 -2.51
CA ASN A 238 1.98 -20.69 -2.48
C ASN A 238 2.65 -19.94 -1.33
N LEU A 239 3.42 -18.90 -1.69
CA LEU A 239 3.96 -17.93 -0.75
C LEU A 239 2.77 -17.23 -0.07
N ALA A 240 2.61 -17.41 1.23
CA ALA A 240 1.70 -16.59 2.01
C ALA A 240 2.23 -15.14 2.01
N ALA A 241 1.53 -14.26 1.29
CA ALA A 241 1.71 -12.82 1.35
C ALA A 241 1.27 -12.29 2.73
N ILE A 242 1.93 -11.23 3.23
CA ILE A 242 1.76 -10.70 4.59
C ILE A 242 1.99 -9.18 4.57
N PRO A 243 1.42 -8.45 5.53
CA PRO A 243 0.02 -8.05 5.60
C PRO A 243 -0.10 -6.57 5.22
N ALA A 244 -1.05 -6.22 4.37
CA ALA A 244 -1.43 -4.83 4.22
C ALA A 244 -2.20 -4.40 5.49
N GLU A 245 -1.65 -3.48 6.29
CA GLU A 245 -2.50 -2.58 7.11
C GLU A 245 -3.60 -1.94 6.24
N ASP A 246 -3.37 -1.93 4.93
CA ASP A 246 -4.24 -1.43 3.88
C ASP A 246 -5.44 -2.34 3.59
N ASP A 247 -5.40 -3.67 3.85
CA ASP A 247 -6.61 -4.51 3.82
C ASP A 247 -7.55 -4.17 4.99
N ILE A 248 -6.98 -3.81 6.16
CA ILE A 248 -7.78 -3.34 7.31
C ILE A 248 -8.48 -2.06 6.94
N ARG A 249 -7.73 -1.09 6.39
CA ARG A 249 -8.26 0.22 6.05
C ARG A 249 -9.23 0.15 4.89
N LEU A 250 -8.94 -0.64 3.87
CA LEU A 250 -9.87 -0.92 2.78
C LEU A 250 -11.13 -1.56 3.36
N ALA A 251 -11.03 -2.64 4.14
CA ALA A 251 -12.21 -3.25 4.76
C ALA A 251 -12.95 -2.31 5.71
N HIS A 252 -12.25 -1.45 6.44
CA HIS A 252 -12.84 -0.46 7.33
C HIS A 252 -13.61 0.62 6.56
N ASP A 253 -12.95 1.26 5.60
CA ASP A 253 -13.53 2.31 4.75
C ASP A 253 -14.71 1.78 3.93
N LEU A 254 -14.67 0.50 3.57
CA LEU A 254 -15.73 -0.18 2.84
C LEU A 254 -16.87 -0.67 3.74
N ASN A 255 -16.59 -1.11 4.97
CA ASN A 255 -17.61 -1.51 5.93
C ASN A 255 -18.35 -0.31 6.56
N ASN A 256 -17.76 0.89 6.50
CA ASN A 256 -18.29 2.14 7.06
C ASN A 256 -18.32 3.27 6.01
N PRO A 257 -19.07 3.12 4.89
CA PRO A 257 -19.14 4.14 3.86
C PRO A 257 -19.91 5.37 4.40
N GLY A 258 -19.18 6.43 4.77
CA GLY A 258 -19.77 7.68 5.26
C GLY A 258 -19.10 8.22 6.52
N GLU A 259 -18.49 7.36 7.33
CA GLU A 259 -17.62 7.82 8.40
C GLU A 259 -16.28 8.23 7.79
N ILE A 260 -16.10 9.53 7.53
CA ILE A 260 -14.75 10.09 7.49
C ILE A 260 -14.14 9.70 8.84
N ALA A 261 -13.15 8.81 8.84
CA ALA A 261 -12.44 8.41 10.06
C ALA A 261 -12.25 9.67 10.92
N PRO A 262 -12.82 9.71 12.14
CA PRO A 262 -12.91 10.96 12.88
C PRO A 262 -11.51 11.55 13.00
N PRO A 263 -11.29 12.83 12.66
CA PRO A 263 -10.08 13.48 13.13
C PRO A 263 -10.08 13.31 14.64
N LEU A 264 -9.03 12.67 15.18
CA LEU A 264 -8.80 12.63 16.61
C LEU A 264 -8.92 14.07 17.10
N VAL A 265 -9.89 14.28 17.99
CA VAL A 265 -10.36 15.57 18.49
C VAL A 265 -9.17 16.52 18.69
N GLU A 266 -9.17 17.64 17.96
CA GLU A 266 -8.32 18.80 18.27
C GLU A 266 -8.71 19.29 19.67
N ALA A 267 -8.02 18.80 20.70
CA ALA A 267 -8.09 19.38 22.02
C ALA A 267 -7.37 20.73 21.97
N SER A 268 -8.12 21.79 21.66
CA SER A 268 -7.63 23.15 21.76
C SER A 268 -7.24 23.43 23.22
N SER A 269 -5.95 23.38 23.53
CA SER A 269 -5.42 23.74 24.84
C SER A 269 -5.45 25.26 25.01
N GLY A 270 -6.61 25.81 25.34
CA GLY A 270 -6.75 27.19 25.81
C GLY A 270 -6.19 27.31 27.22
N ARG A 271 -5.01 27.91 27.37
CA ARG A 271 -4.45 28.30 28.67
C ARG A 271 -5.32 29.40 29.29
N LYS A 272 -5.92 29.09 30.45
CA LYS A 272 -6.66 30.03 31.30
C LYS A 272 -5.72 31.08 31.89
N SER A 273 -6.05 32.36 31.67
CA SER A 273 -5.61 33.48 32.50
C SER A 273 -6.78 33.91 33.39
N ALA A 274 -6.43 34.39 34.59
CA ALA A 274 -7.30 34.62 35.73
C ALA A 274 -8.25 35.82 35.59
N GLY A 275 -9.38 35.78 36.32
CA GLY A 275 -10.02 36.99 36.86
C GLY A 275 -11.52 37.13 36.66
N GLY A 276 -12.30 36.70 37.67
CA GLY A 276 -13.38 37.48 38.29
C GLY A 276 -14.72 37.71 37.55
N GLY A 277 -15.82 37.41 38.26
CA GLY A 277 -17.05 38.20 38.18
C GLY A 277 -18.34 37.46 37.83
N LEU A 278 -19.06 36.99 38.85
CA LEU A 278 -20.49 36.67 38.80
C LEU A 278 -21.31 37.93 38.46
N GLN A 279 -22.20 37.89 37.46
CA GLN A 279 -23.51 38.56 37.49
C GLN A 279 -24.57 37.79 36.68
N ILE A 280 -25.78 37.83 37.21
CA ILE A 280 -27.02 37.16 36.80
C ILE A 280 -27.80 38.07 35.83
N LEU A 281 -28.34 37.55 34.71
CA LEU A 281 -29.64 37.97 34.14
C LEU A 281 -30.14 37.11 32.94
N THR A 282 -31.20 36.35 33.24
CA THR A 282 -32.46 36.03 32.53
C THR A 282 -32.70 36.40 31.04
N ILE A 283 -33.10 35.36 30.27
CA ILE A 283 -34.01 35.23 29.09
C ILE A 283 -33.81 36.14 27.85
N ALA A 284 -33.47 35.53 26.71
CA ALA A 284 -34.30 35.56 25.49
C ALA A 284 -33.73 34.65 24.39
N SER A 285 -34.64 33.87 23.79
CA SER A 285 -34.41 33.04 22.61
C SER A 285 -33.92 33.87 21.42
N ALA A 286 -32.75 33.53 20.89
CA ALA A 286 -32.34 33.90 19.55
C ALA A 286 -31.57 32.73 18.94
N SER A 287 -32.28 32.02 18.06
CA SER A 287 -31.76 31.11 17.06
C SER A 287 -30.54 31.68 16.35
N THR A 288 -29.37 31.08 16.57
CA THR A 288 -28.24 31.16 15.65
C THR A 288 -27.80 29.73 15.31
N SER A 289 -28.06 29.40 14.05
CA SER A 289 -27.71 28.17 13.38
C SER A 289 -26.20 27.93 13.44
N ASN A 290 -25.78 26.89 14.16
CA ASN A 290 -24.52 26.22 13.88
C ASN A 290 -24.61 25.63 12.47
N GLY A 291 -23.97 26.29 11.50
CA GLY A 291 -23.80 25.77 10.15
C GLY A 291 -22.88 24.56 10.19
N SER A 292 -23.45 23.37 10.36
CA SER A 292 -22.80 22.13 9.97
C SER A 292 -22.44 22.25 8.49
N ALA A 293 -21.15 22.19 8.17
CA ALA A 293 -20.69 22.10 6.78
C ALA A 293 -21.50 21.00 6.08
N PRO A 294 -22.02 21.23 4.86
CA PRO A 294 -22.82 20.23 4.17
C PRO A 294 -21.98 18.98 4.01
N GLU A 295 -22.41 17.91 4.68
CA GLU A 295 -21.93 16.55 4.47
C GLU A 295 -21.86 16.31 2.96
N SER A 296 -20.68 15.93 2.44
CA SER A 296 -20.48 15.89 0.98
C SER A 296 -21.56 14.98 0.37
N ALA A 297 -22.46 15.56 -0.41
CA ALA A 297 -23.71 14.95 -0.85
C ALA A 297 -23.54 13.88 -1.95
N VAL A 298 -22.42 13.15 -1.94
CA VAL A 298 -22.16 12.10 -2.93
C VAL A 298 -22.95 10.86 -2.55
N LYS A 299 -24.14 10.74 -3.15
CA LYS A 299 -25.06 9.62 -2.97
C LYS A 299 -24.39 8.28 -3.29
N ASP A 300 -24.60 7.25 -2.47
CA ASP A 300 -24.12 5.90 -2.78
C ASP A 300 -24.83 5.30 -4.01
N CYS A 301 -24.10 4.46 -4.73
CA CYS A 301 -24.62 3.73 -5.89
C CYS A 301 -24.98 2.31 -5.45
N PRO A 302 -26.27 1.92 -5.39
CA PRO A 302 -26.64 0.56 -5.03
C PRO A 302 -26.14 -0.43 -6.08
N ALA A 303 -25.91 -1.69 -5.70
CA ALA A 303 -25.55 -2.73 -6.65
C ALA A 303 -26.63 -2.87 -7.73
N TRP A 304 -26.21 -2.96 -8.98
CA TRP A 304 -27.05 -3.35 -10.09
C TRP A 304 -27.35 -4.84 -9.99
N LYS A 305 -28.48 -5.27 -10.56
CA LYS A 305 -28.74 -6.71 -10.63
C LYS A 305 -27.79 -7.36 -11.63
N VAL A 306 -27.38 -8.60 -11.38
CA VAL A 306 -26.36 -9.31 -12.19
C VAL A 306 -26.81 -9.49 -13.65
N ASP A 307 -28.11 -9.62 -13.91
CA ASP A 307 -28.71 -9.67 -15.25
C ASP A 307 -28.62 -8.35 -16.03
N GLN A 308 -28.28 -7.25 -15.35
CA GLN A 308 -28.05 -5.94 -15.96
C GLN A 308 -26.58 -5.73 -16.38
N LEU A 309 -25.71 -6.68 -16.04
CA LEU A 309 -24.29 -6.63 -16.39
C LEU A 309 -24.08 -7.23 -17.79
N THR A 310 -23.16 -6.65 -18.56
CA THR A 310 -22.68 -7.30 -19.78
C THR A 310 -21.98 -8.61 -19.43
N ALA A 311 -21.86 -9.54 -20.39
CA ALA A 311 -21.17 -10.82 -20.16
C ALA A 311 -19.73 -10.61 -19.64
N GLN A 312 -19.02 -9.63 -20.19
CA GLN A 312 -17.68 -9.25 -19.74
C GLN A 312 -17.69 -8.68 -18.31
N GLN A 313 -18.65 -7.80 -17.98
CA GLN A 313 -18.78 -7.25 -16.63
C GLN A 313 -19.12 -8.34 -15.61
N LYS A 314 -19.97 -9.31 -15.99
CA LYS A 314 -20.33 -10.44 -15.14
C LYS A 314 -19.12 -11.30 -14.81
N GLN A 315 -18.27 -11.61 -15.79
CA GLN A 315 -17.03 -12.35 -15.56
C GLN A 315 -16.07 -11.58 -14.62
N ALA A 316 -15.86 -10.29 -14.89
CA ALA A 316 -15.01 -9.45 -14.04
C ALA A 316 -15.55 -9.36 -12.60
N PHE A 317 -16.88 -9.24 -12.46
CA PHE A 317 -17.59 -9.20 -11.19
C PHE A 317 -17.42 -10.50 -10.38
N GLU A 318 -17.57 -11.67 -11.01
CA GLU A 318 -17.35 -12.97 -10.37
C GLU A 318 -15.90 -13.11 -9.85
N ASN A 319 -14.92 -12.74 -10.68
CA ASN A 319 -13.51 -12.75 -10.27
C ASN A 319 -13.24 -11.75 -9.12
N ALA A 320 -13.87 -10.58 -9.14
CA ALA A 320 -13.72 -9.60 -8.07
C ALA A 320 -14.39 -10.03 -6.76
N ILE A 321 -15.52 -10.74 -6.80
CA ILE A 321 -16.15 -11.33 -5.61
C ILE A 321 -15.16 -12.27 -4.91
N GLU A 322 -14.51 -13.16 -5.66
CA GLU A 322 -13.56 -14.11 -5.10
C GLU A 322 -12.41 -13.38 -4.39
N LYS A 323 -11.84 -12.35 -5.03
CA LYS A 323 -10.78 -11.52 -4.44
C LYS A 323 -11.24 -10.82 -3.18
N VAL A 324 -12.44 -10.22 -3.20
CA VAL A 324 -13.03 -9.50 -2.05
C VAL A 324 -13.28 -10.46 -0.88
N GLN A 325 -13.80 -11.66 -1.15
CA GLN A 325 -14.05 -12.68 -0.12
C GLN A 325 -12.76 -13.21 0.51
N ASN A 326 -11.67 -13.22 -0.25
CA ASN A 326 -10.35 -13.65 0.19
C ASN A 326 -9.54 -12.55 0.89
N LEU A 327 -10.11 -11.34 1.05
CA LEU A 327 -9.46 -10.28 1.82
C LEU A 327 -9.22 -10.73 3.26
N LYS A 328 -8.07 -10.35 3.81
CA LYS A 328 -7.68 -10.69 5.18
C LYS A 328 -8.71 -10.22 6.23
N TYR A 329 -9.37 -9.10 5.94
CA TYR A 329 -10.43 -8.55 6.78
C TYR A 329 -11.76 -8.77 6.09
N PRO A 330 -12.66 -9.57 6.69
CA PRO A 330 -13.90 -9.93 6.04
C PRO A 330 -14.78 -8.69 5.84
N ILE A 331 -15.28 -8.53 4.61
CA ILE A 331 -16.30 -7.55 4.27
C ILE A 331 -17.66 -8.10 4.67
N LYS A 332 -18.55 -7.24 5.16
CA LYS A 332 -19.94 -7.62 5.42
C LYS A 332 -20.58 -8.21 4.16
N PRO A 333 -21.24 -9.39 4.22
CA PRO A 333 -21.78 -10.05 3.03
C PRO A 333 -22.66 -9.15 2.16
N GLU A 334 -23.47 -8.28 2.77
CA GLU A 334 -24.36 -7.33 2.08
C GLU A 334 -23.63 -6.24 1.29
N LEU A 335 -22.33 -6.05 1.49
CA LEU A 335 -21.51 -5.05 0.79
C LEU A 335 -20.64 -5.65 -0.31
N ILE A 336 -20.48 -6.98 -0.36
CA ILE A 336 -19.57 -7.66 -1.30
C ILE A 336 -19.97 -7.35 -2.75
N ASP A 337 -21.26 -7.48 -3.08
CA ASP A 337 -21.75 -7.25 -4.45
C ASP A 337 -21.57 -5.79 -4.88
N VAL A 338 -21.87 -4.85 -3.99
CA VAL A 338 -21.71 -3.40 -4.25
C VAL A 338 -20.24 -3.10 -4.52
N LEU A 339 -19.36 -3.60 -3.67
CA LEU A 339 -17.92 -3.39 -3.77
C LEU A 339 -17.33 -4.03 -5.03
N ALA A 340 -17.66 -5.28 -5.32
CA ALA A 340 -17.16 -5.96 -6.50
C ALA A 340 -17.57 -5.21 -7.79
N GLN A 341 -18.80 -4.68 -7.84
CA GLN A 341 -19.24 -3.81 -8.93
C GLN A 341 -18.49 -2.48 -8.99
N ASP A 342 -18.28 -1.81 -7.85
CA ASP A 342 -17.50 -0.57 -7.77
C ASP A 342 -16.06 -0.79 -8.25
N LEU A 343 -15.50 -1.98 -8.06
CA LEU A 343 -14.13 -2.32 -8.44
C LEU A 343 -13.95 -2.66 -9.92
N VAL A 344 -14.99 -3.12 -10.63
CA VAL A 344 -14.86 -3.66 -12.01
C VAL A 344 -15.69 -2.95 -13.07
N ILE A 345 -16.59 -2.04 -12.68
CA ILE A 345 -17.38 -1.24 -13.62
C ILE A 345 -16.79 0.16 -13.67
N VAL A 346 -16.30 0.58 -14.84
CA VAL A 346 -15.55 1.83 -15.05
C VAL A 346 -16.26 3.05 -14.46
N ASP A 347 -17.54 3.25 -14.77
CA ASP A 347 -18.28 4.42 -14.27
C ASP A 347 -18.48 4.39 -12.76
N ARG A 348 -18.69 3.20 -12.17
CA ARG A 348 -18.79 3.03 -10.72
C ARG A 348 -17.45 3.28 -10.05
N PHE A 349 -16.36 2.77 -10.64
CA PHE A 349 -15.00 3.00 -10.15
C PHE A 349 -14.66 4.49 -10.13
N LYS A 350 -14.92 5.21 -11.23
CA LYS A 350 -14.75 6.67 -11.28
C LYS A 350 -15.57 7.36 -10.19
N TYR A 351 -16.85 7.02 -10.08
CA TYR A 351 -17.76 7.69 -9.16
C TYR A 351 -17.44 7.43 -7.68
N LYS A 352 -16.98 6.23 -7.36
CA LYS A 352 -16.63 5.83 -5.99
C LYS A 352 -15.23 6.32 -5.60
N PHE A 353 -14.24 6.12 -6.45
CA PHE A 353 -12.82 6.25 -6.09
C PHE A 353 -12.13 7.46 -6.70
N LEU A 354 -12.54 7.92 -7.90
CA LEU A 354 -11.92 9.03 -8.62
C LEU A 354 -12.81 10.28 -8.71
N ASN A 355 -13.80 10.39 -7.82
CA ASN A 355 -14.71 11.53 -7.80
C ASN A 355 -14.11 12.69 -6.98
N PRO A 356 -13.76 13.84 -7.60
CA PRO A 356 -13.18 14.97 -6.89
C PRO A 356 -14.13 15.61 -5.88
N ASP A 357 -15.45 15.43 -6.01
CA ASP A 357 -16.44 15.94 -5.05
C ASP A 357 -16.35 15.24 -3.68
N ARG A 358 -15.71 14.06 -3.65
CA ARG A 358 -15.37 13.35 -2.40
C ARG A 358 -14.10 13.89 -1.73
N LEU A 359 -13.44 14.85 -2.36
CA LEU A 359 -12.26 15.54 -1.85
C LEU A 359 -12.66 16.93 -1.36
N LYS A 360 -11.94 17.45 -0.36
CA LYS A 360 -12.09 18.84 0.04
C LYS A 360 -11.51 19.70 -1.07
N GLN A 361 -12.35 20.19 -1.98
CA GLN A 361 -11.91 21.11 -3.03
C GLN A 361 -11.28 22.34 -2.38
N ARG A 362 -10.13 22.76 -2.90
CA ARG A 362 -9.49 24.00 -2.44
C ARG A 362 -10.19 25.17 -3.10
N GLY A 363 -10.48 26.21 -2.32
CA GLY A 363 -11.14 27.44 -2.80
C GLY A 363 -10.20 28.41 -3.53
N ASP A 364 -9.05 27.95 -4.06
CA ASP A 364 -8.07 28.80 -4.74
C ASP A 364 -8.49 29.20 -6.17
N GLY A 365 -9.66 28.74 -6.62
CA GLY A 365 -10.49 29.47 -7.58
C GLY A 365 -9.92 29.56 -9.00
N GLY A 366 -9.35 28.47 -9.52
CA GLY A 366 -8.97 28.38 -10.93
C GLY A 366 -7.80 29.28 -11.34
N LYS A 367 -6.92 29.64 -10.40
CA LYS A 367 -5.68 30.39 -10.72
C LYS A 367 -4.72 29.60 -11.59
N HIS A 368 -4.81 28.27 -11.56
CA HIS A 368 -4.03 27.38 -12.40
C HIS A 368 -4.97 26.80 -13.47
N GLY A 369 -4.48 26.63 -14.70
CA GLY A 369 -5.23 25.85 -15.69
C GLY A 369 -5.34 24.39 -15.22
N THR A 370 -6.33 23.65 -15.69
CA THR A 370 -6.58 22.24 -15.34
C THR A 370 -5.33 21.35 -15.56
N PHE A 371 -4.92 20.59 -14.53
CA PHE A 371 -3.79 19.67 -14.61
C PHE A 371 -3.82 18.53 -13.58
N LEU A 372 -3.12 17.44 -13.87
CA LEU A 372 -2.79 16.36 -12.95
C LEU A 372 -1.27 16.13 -12.95
N LYS A 373 -0.62 16.10 -11.78
CA LYS A 373 0.75 15.57 -11.69
C LYS A 373 0.73 14.07 -11.49
N VAL A 374 1.62 13.36 -12.19
CA VAL A 374 1.85 11.93 -12.04
C VAL A 374 3.19 11.73 -11.37
N LYS A 375 3.22 10.92 -10.31
CA LYS A 375 4.43 10.68 -9.51
C LYS A 375 4.57 9.21 -9.16
N LEU A 376 5.79 8.70 -9.22
CA LEU A 376 6.12 7.36 -8.78
C LEU A 376 6.48 7.38 -7.30
N VAL A 377 5.88 6.49 -6.52
CA VAL A 377 6.19 6.28 -5.10
C VAL A 377 6.72 4.86 -4.93
N ILE A 378 7.80 4.74 -4.18
CA ILE A 378 8.38 3.47 -3.79
C ILE A 378 8.37 3.40 -2.26
N THR A 379 7.86 2.31 -1.72
CA THR A 379 7.77 2.05 -0.30
C THR A 379 8.63 0.85 0.09
N GLU A 380 9.26 0.94 1.25
CA GLU A 380 9.99 -0.20 1.82
C GLU A 380 8.97 -1.23 2.32
N MET A 381 9.12 -2.47 1.88
CA MET A 381 8.44 -3.58 2.56
C MET A 381 9.09 -3.78 3.92
N ASP A 382 8.28 -4.06 4.94
CA ASP A 382 8.75 -4.09 6.33
C ASP A 382 10.00 -4.98 6.48
N THR A 383 11.06 -4.44 7.10
CA THR A 383 12.32 -5.15 7.31
C THR A 383 12.13 -6.45 8.09
N GLU A 384 11.12 -6.53 8.97
CA GLU A 384 10.76 -7.75 9.69
C GLU A 384 10.27 -8.84 8.74
N VAL A 385 9.52 -8.45 7.70
CA VAL A 385 9.02 -9.35 6.66
C VAL A 385 10.17 -9.80 5.76
N PHE A 386 11.04 -8.88 5.35
CA PHE A 386 12.27 -9.22 4.61
C PHE A 386 13.13 -10.21 5.38
N HIS A 387 13.38 -9.96 6.67
CA HIS A 387 14.15 -10.87 7.51
C HIS A 387 13.43 -12.21 7.72
N ARG A 388 12.10 -12.27 7.77
CA ARG A 388 11.33 -13.51 7.89
C ARG A 388 11.40 -14.33 6.59
N ILE A 389 11.32 -13.67 5.45
CA ILE A 389 11.44 -14.27 4.11
C ILE A 389 12.88 -14.75 3.89
N CYS A 390 13.89 -13.90 4.07
CA CYS A 390 15.29 -14.29 3.96
C CYS A 390 15.68 -15.40 4.95
N ARG A 391 15.16 -15.40 6.18
CA ARG A 391 15.39 -16.50 7.14
C ARG A 391 14.74 -17.82 6.72
N ARG A 392 13.53 -17.78 6.14
CA ARG A 392 12.84 -19.00 5.68
C ARG A 392 13.47 -19.61 4.43
N PHE A 393 14.16 -18.80 3.63
CA PHE A 393 14.62 -19.23 2.32
C PHE A 393 16.11 -18.97 2.05
N ALA A 394 16.95 -18.74 3.06
CA ALA A 394 18.39 -18.47 2.89
C ALA A 394 19.11 -19.50 1.98
N ASN A 395 18.64 -20.75 1.93
CA ASN A 395 19.22 -21.81 1.10
C ASN A 395 18.61 -21.90 -0.32
N THR A 396 17.46 -21.27 -0.57
CA THR A 396 16.71 -21.30 -1.86
C THR A 396 16.66 -19.92 -2.55
N PHE A 397 16.91 -18.83 -1.83
CA PHE A 397 16.82 -17.44 -2.30
C PHE A 397 17.97 -17.01 -3.20
N SER A 398 19.11 -17.70 -3.16
CA SER A 398 20.27 -17.37 -4.00
C SER A 398 19.94 -17.37 -5.50
N SER A 399 19.05 -18.26 -5.96
CA SER A 399 18.69 -18.37 -7.39
C SER A 399 17.41 -17.63 -7.77
N THR A 400 16.35 -17.66 -6.96
CA THR A 400 15.04 -17.09 -7.33
C THR A 400 15.02 -15.56 -7.18
N VAL A 401 15.65 -15.00 -6.14
CA VAL A 401 15.75 -13.53 -5.99
C VAL A 401 16.70 -12.89 -6.99
N ARG A 402 17.70 -13.64 -7.50
CA ARG A 402 18.51 -13.17 -8.64
C ARG A 402 17.73 -13.10 -9.95
N ASN A 403 16.66 -13.88 -10.09
CA ASN A 403 15.87 -13.96 -11.31
C ASN A 403 14.61 -13.08 -11.29
N SER A 404 14.12 -12.64 -10.13
CA SER A 404 13.14 -11.57 -10.09
C SER A 404 13.79 -10.30 -10.61
N ARG A 405 13.24 -9.74 -11.71
CA ARG A 405 13.72 -8.48 -12.32
C ARG A 405 13.50 -7.26 -11.42
N TRP A 406 12.77 -7.44 -10.33
CA TRP A 406 12.11 -6.41 -9.56
C TRP A 406 12.25 -6.77 -8.09
N GLY A 407 13.03 -5.98 -7.35
CA GLY A 407 13.26 -6.20 -5.94
C GLY A 407 12.00 -6.22 -5.04
N MET A 408 12.17 -6.55 -3.75
CA MET A 408 11.13 -6.57 -2.72
C MET A 408 10.82 -5.15 -2.20
N PHE A 409 10.15 -4.39 -3.03
CA PHE A 409 9.59 -3.09 -2.70
C PHE A 409 8.21 -2.98 -3.32
N HIS A 410 7.38 -2.15 -2.72
CA HIS A 410 6.07 -1.86 -3.25
C HIS A 410 6.10 -0.54 -4.02
N THR A 411 5.47 -0.53 -5.19
CA THR A 411 5.37 0.65 -6.06
C THR A 411 3.93 1.08 -6.20
N ALA A 412 3.73 2.39 -6.12
CA ALA A 412 2.45 3.05 -6.30
C ALA A 412 2.62 4.29 -7.17
N LEU A 413 1.50 4.80 -7.69
CA LEU A 413 1.45 6.07 -8.39
C LEU A 413 0.62 7.07 -7.59
N ILE A 414 1.00 8.34 -7.66
CA ILE A 414 0.12 9.43 -7.29
C ILE A 414 -0.27 10.14 -8.57
N ILE A 415 -1.57 10.18 -8.86
CA ILE A 415 -2.14 10.86 -10.02
C ILE A 415 -3.08 11.93 -9.48
N GLY A 416 -2.63 13.19 -9.53
CA GLY A 416 -3.30 14.30 -8.87
C GLY A 416 -3.57 14.02 -7.38
N PRO A 417 -4.84 13.97 -6.93
CA PRO A 417 -5.17 13.68 -5.54
C PRO A 417 -5.22 12.18 -5.18
N TRP A 418 -5.01 11.28 -6.13
CA TRP A 418 -5.27 9.86 -5.94
C TRP A 418 -3.95 9.10 -5.76
N TYR A 419 -3.78 8.46 -4.60
CA TYR A 419 -2.71 7.48 -4.38
C TYR A 419 -3.23 6.11 -4.85
N LEU A 420 -2.69 5.62 -5.96
CA LEU A 420 -3.08 4.39 -6.63
C LEU A 420 -2.02 3.31 -6.38
N GLU A 421 -2.46 2.19 -5.82
CA GLU A 421 -1.61 1.02 -5.62
C GLU A 421 -2.35 -0.27 -6.02
N TRP A 422 -1.59 -1.31 -6.34
CA TRP A 422 -2.11 -2.65 -6.57
C TRP A 422 -1.36 -3.63 -5.66
N ASN A 423 -2.09 -4.36 -4.82
CA ASN A 423 -1.51 -5.13 -3.72
C ASN A 423 -1.68 -6.65 -3.90
N ASP A 424 -1.22 -7.40 -2.91
CA ASP A 424 -1.27 -8.87 -2.87
C ASP A 424 -2.70 -9.44 -2.84
N SER A 425 -3.69 -8.63 -2.50
CA SER A 425 -5.12 -8.95 -2.66
C SER A 425 -5.60 -8.93 -4.12
N SER A 426 -4.70 -8.67 -5.09
CA SER A 426 -5.01 -8.59 -6.53
C SER A 426 -6.03 -7.49 -6.87
N LEU A 427 -6.11 -6.45 -6.02
CA LEU A 427 -7.02 -5.32 -6.16
C LEU A 427 -6.24 -4.01 -6.22
N SER A 428 -6.69 -3.12 -7.11
CA SER A 428 -6.21 -1.76 -7.26
C SER A 428 -7.02 -0.88 -6.32
N THR A 429 -6.33 -0.21 -5.40
CA THR A 429 -6.96 0.65 -4.41
C THR A 429 -6.61 2.10 -4.69
N VAL A 430 -7.54 2.99 -4.37
CA VAL A 430 -7.36 4.43 -4.44
C VAL A 430 -7.46 5.00 -3.04
N ARG A 431 -6.41 5.68 -2.60
CA ARG A 431 -6.30 6.21 -1.24
C ARG A 431 -6.19 7.73 -1.26
N LYS A 432 -6.76 8.35 -0.22
CA LYS A 432 -6.57 9.78 0.09
C LYS A 432 -5.22 10.07 0.75
N LYS A 433 -4.67 9.09 1.47
CA LYS A 433 -3.39 9.20 2.17
C LYS A 433 -2.41 8.19 1.62
N SER A 434 -1.16 8.61 1.50
CA SER A 434 -0.04 7.77 1.08
C SER A 434 0.41 6.78 2.17
N SER A 435 1.42 5.98 1.84
CA SER A 435 2.06 5.02 2.74
C SER A 435 3.07 5.66 3.70
N SER A 436 3.09 5.18 4.96
CA SER A 436 4.04 5.52 6.02
C SER A 436 5.43 4.92 5.88
N LYS A 437 5.61 4.14 4.82
CA LYS A 437 6.87 3.46 4.52
C LYS A 437 7.49 3.94 3.22
N ALA A 438 7.03 5.07 2.67
CA ALA A 438 7.62 5.66 1.47
C ALA A 438 9.12 5.89 1.69
N VAL A 439 9.96 5.40 0.78
CA VAL A 439 11.41 5.65 0.77
C VAL A 439 11.80 6.63 -0.30
N PHE A 440 10.96 6.77 -1.32
CA PHE A 440 11.31 7.48 -2.52
C PHE A 440 10.04 7.92 -3.27
N ALA A 441 10.00 9.18 -3.71
CA ALA A 441 8.93 9.71 -4.53
C ALA A 441 9.42 10.73 -5.57
N VAL A 442 9.13 10.49 -6.86
CA VAL A 442 9.63 11.30 -7.98
C VAL A 442 8.50 11.72 -8.92
N ASP A 443 8.60 12.94 -9.47
CA ASP A 443 7.64 13.43 -10.46
C ASP A 443 7.93 12.77 -11.82
N ILE A 444 6.89 12.23 -12.45
CA ILE A 444 6.98 11.59 -13.77
C ILE A 444 6.53 12.56 -14.87
N ALA A 445 5.36 13.15 -14.71
CA ALA A 445 4.77 14.02 -15.72
C ALA A 445 3.77 14.99 -15.10
N LYS A 446 3.42 16.02 -15.88
CA LYS A 446 2.29 16.89 -15.64
C LYS A 446 1.38 16.80 -16.87
N ILE A 447 0.18 16.27 -16.67
CA ILE A 447 -0.88 16.22 -17.68
C ILE A 447 -1.63 17.54 -17.56
N GLU A 448 -1.65 18.35 -18.61
CA GLU A 448 -2.26 19.68 -18.62
C GLU A 448 -3.37 19.76 -19.67
N GLY A 449 -4.43 20.50 -19.36
CA GLY A 449 -5.59 20.65 -20.22
C GLY A 449 -6.79 19.83 -19.74
N GLN A 450 -7.99 20.40 -19.85
CA GLN A 450 -9.22 19.77 -19.36
C GLN A 450 -9.50 18.44 -20.06
N LYS A 451 -9.27 18.37 -21.38
CA LYS A 451 -9.54 17.17 -22.16
C LYS A 451 -8.58 16.05 -21.76
N GLU A 452 -7.29 16.37 -21.68
CA GLU A 452 -6.21 15.45 -21.34
C GLU A 452 -6.37 14.92 -19.91
N VAL A 453 -6.77 15.79 -18.97
CA VAL A 453 -7.10 15.38 -17.59
C VAL A 453 -8.30 14.44 -17.54
N ASN A 454 -9.38 14.73 -18.28
CA ASN A 454 -10.54 13.83 -18.34
C ASN A 454 -10.15 12.47 -18.94
N GLU A 455 -9.41 12.47 -20.05
CA GLU A 455 -8.93 11.25 -20.72
C GLU A 455 -8.00 10.44 -19.80
N ALA A 456 -7.15 11.10 -19.01
CA ALA A 456 -6.31 10.44 -18.02
C ALA A 456 -7.13 9.77 -16.90
N ILE A 457 -8.14 10.44 -16.34
CA ILE A 457 -9.00 9.87 -15.29
C ILE A 457 -9.78 8.66 -15.81
N ASP A 458 -10.33 8.76 -17.02
CA ASP A 458 -10.99 7.64 -17.69
C ASP A 458 -10.02 6.46 -17.89
N SER A 459 -8.79 6.76 -18.32
CA SER A 459 -7.76 5.74 -18.54
C SER A 459 -7.37 5.02 -17.25
N VAL A 460 -7.20 5.77 -16.14
CA VAL A 460 -6.91 5.20 -14.81
C VAL A 460 -8.02 4.26 -14.38
N ALA A 461 -9.29 4.70 -14.45
CA ALA A 461 -10.42 3.86 -14.06
C ALA A 461 -10.53 2.59 -14.91
N GLN A 462 -10.30 2.72 -16.21
CA GLN A 462 -10.38 1.60 -17.13
C GLN A 462 -9.30 0.55 -16.84
N LEU A 463 -8.04 0.96 -16.63
CA LEU A 463 -6.98 0.01 -16.32
C LEU A 463 -7.19 -0.63 -14.94
N CYS A 464 -7.55 0.15 -13.92
CA CYS A 464 -7.85 -0.36 -12.58
C CYS A 464 -8.94 -1.45 -12.61
N THR A 465 -10.05 -1.19 -13.31
CA THR A 465 -11.15 -2.17 -13.41
C THR A 465 -10.76 -3.44 -14.16
N VAL A 466 -9.93 -3.34 -15.20
CA VAL A 466 -9.37 -4.51 -15.89
C VAL A 466 -8.47 -5.32 -14.96
N TRP A 467 -7.57 -4.68 -14.21
CA TRP A 467 -6.70 -5.37 -13.26
C TRP A 467 -7.49 -6.04 -12.13
N ASN A 468 -8.50 -5.34 -11.60
CA ASN A 468 -9.42 -5.90 -10.59
C ASN A 468 -10.22 -7.09 -11.12
N GLY A 469 -10.66 -7.04 -12.38
CA GLY A 469 -11.46 -8.10 -12.97
C GLY A 469 -10.66 -9.32 -13.43
N TYR A 470 -9.38 -9.16 -13.83
CA TYR A 470 -8.71 -10.19 -14.64
C TYR A 470 -7.27 -10.53 -14.26
N LYS A 471 -6.60 -9.73 -13.40
CA LYS A 471 -5.21 -9.98 -13.01
C LYS A 471 -5.12 -10.60 -11.62
N LEU A 472 -4.29 -11.61 -11.43
CA LEU A 472 -3.99 -12.19 -10.12
C LEU A 472 -2.56 -11.82 -9.72
N TYR A 473 -2.37 -11.52 -8.44
CA TYR A 473 -1.09 -11.12 -7.90
C TYR A 473 -0.12 -12.30 -7.85
N GLU A 474 0.98 -12.16 -8.56
CA GLU A 474 2.09 -13.09 -8.64
C GLU A 474 3.39 -12.30 -8.50
N ASN A 475 4.19 -12.60 -7.48
CA ASN A 475 5.40 -11.84 -7.14
C ASN A 475 6.36 -11.62 -8.32
N ASP A 476 6.48 -12.59 -9.22
CA ASP A 476 7.48 -12.55 -10.30
C ASP A 476 6.92 -12.03 -11.63
N THR A 477 5.64 -12.27 -11.91
CA THR A 477 5.03 -12.19 -13.24
C THR A 477 3.86 -11.22 -13.33
N CYS A 478 3.26 -10.85 -12.20
CA CYS A 478 2.13 -9.93 -12.15
C CYS A 478 2.05 -9.30 -10.75
N ASN A 479 2.81 -8.24 -10.51
CA ASN A 479 2.91 -7.57 -9.21
C ASN A 479 2.64 -6.06 -9.33
N CYS A 480 2.77 -5.32 -8.22
CA CYS A 480 2.57 -3.87 -8.18
C CYS A 480 3.41 -3.08 -9.21
N GLN A 481 4.58 -3.57 -9.58
CA GLN A 481 5.51 -2.90 -10.49
C GLN A 481 5.05 -3.06 -11.94
N HIS A 482 4.56 -4.24 -12.29
CA HIS A 482 3.91 -4.48 -13.57
C HIS A 482 2.67 -3.60 -13.73
N PHE A 483 1.87 -3.45 -12.66
CA PHE A 483 0.72 -2.54 -12.65
C PHE A 483 1.12 -1.10 -12.92
N VAL A 484 2.16 -0.59 -12.24
CA VAL A 484 2.64 0.78 -12.42
C VAL A 484 3.17 1.00 -13.84
N ILE A 485 3.91 0.05 -14.40
CA ILE A 485 4.41 0.15 -15.79
C ILE A 485 3.24 0.17 -16.78
N ASP A 486 2.32 -0.78 -16.66
CA ASP A 486 1.13 -0.85 -17.51
C ASP A 486 0.31 0.45 -17.41
N MET A 487 0.19 1.05 -16.21
CA MET A 487 -0.48 2.35 -16.02
C MET A 487 0.23 3.50 -16.71
N LEU A 488 1.56 3.57 -16.61
CA LEU A 488 2.34 4.60 -17.29
C LEU A 488 2.24 4.48 -18.81
N GLU A 489 2.35 3.27 -19.35
CA GLU A 489 2.15 3.00 -20.78
C GLU A 489 0.73 3.36 -21.22
N TYR A 490 -0.28 2.99 -20.43
CA TYR A 490 -1.68 3.26 -20.74
C TYR A 490 -2.02 4.77 -20.76
N LEU A 491 -1.32 5.56 -19.95
CA LEU A 491 -1.39 7.02 -19.93
C LEU A 491 -0.53 7.70 -21.01
N GLY A 492 0.23 6.94 -21.80
CA GLY A 492 1.18 7.51 -22.77
C GLY A 492 2.39 8.19 -22.11
N LEU A 493 2.76 7.75 -20.91
CA LEU A 493 3.85 8.31 -20.10
C LEU A 493 5.06 7.36 -19.97
N GLY A 494 5.09 6.25 -20.71
CA GLY A 494 6.21 5.30 -20.74
C GLY A 494 7.52 6.01 -21.09
N ASP A 495 7.52 6.75 -22.20
CA ASP A 495 8.69 7.54 -22.64
C ASP A 495 9.08 8.61 -21.62
N ASN A 496 8.12 9.27 -20.95
CA ASN A 496 8.43 10.25 -19.91
C ASN A 496 9.21 9.61 -18.75
N PHE A 497 8.81 8.41 -18.35
CA PHE A 497 9.48 7.69 -17.28
C PHE A 497 10.89 7.26 -17.69
N GLU A 498 11.08 6.69 -18.88
CA GLU A 498 12.41 6.31 -19.37
C GLU A 498 13.31 7.54 -19.54
N ASN A 499 12.78 8.64 -20.10
CA ASN A 499 13.50 9.91 -20.19
C ASN A 499 13.96 10.44 -18.82
N ILE A 500 13.17 10.25 -17.78
CA ILE A 500 13.56 10.62 -16.40
C ILE A 500 14.74 9.75 -15.96
N LEU A 501 14.66 8.43 -16.15
CA LEU A 501 15.77 7.55 -15.79
C LEU A 501 17.06 7.93 -16.55
N GLU A 502 16.97 8.21 -17.85
CA GLU A 502 18.10 8.64 -18.67
C GLU A 502 18.68 10.00 -18.24
N ARG A 503 17.80 10.97 -17.95
CA ARG A 503 18.21 12.33 -17.52
C ARG A 503 18.73 12.37 -16.09
N PHE A 504 18.41 11.37 -15.27
CA PHE A 504 18.81 11.30 -13.87
C PHE A 504 19.61 10.02 -13.57
N PRO A 505 20.88 9.90 -14.00
CA PRO A 505 21.72 8.74 -13.72
C PRO A 505 21.78 8.29 -12.25
N PRO A 506 21.84 9.19 -11.23
CA PRO A 506 21.77 8.76 -9.84
C PRO A 506 20.45 8.05 -9.49
N LEU A 507 19.34 8.52 -10.08
CA LEU A 507 18.03 7.89 -9.95
C LEU A 507 17.97 6.56 -10.71
N ALA A 508 18.44 6.52 -11.95
CA ALA A 508 18.52 5.26 -12.70
C ALA A 508 19.37 4.22 -11.98
N GLU A 509 20.50 4.63 -11.37
CA GLU A 509 21.33 3.75 -10.55
C GLU A 509 20.58 3.28 -9.30
N TYR A 510 19.84 4.18 -8.64
CA TYR A 510 19.00 3.86 -7.49
C TYR A 510 17.94 2.80 -7.86
N ILE A 511 17.17 3.04 -8.92
CA ILE A 511 16.17 2.11 -9.43
C ILE A 511 16.82 0.80 -9.89
N THR A 512 17.97 0.85 -10.55
CA THR A 512 18.70 -0.35 -10.97
C THR A 512 19.18 -1.17 -9.78
N LYS A 513 19.69 -0.53 -8.73
CA LYS A 513 20.07 -1.20 -7.48
C LYS A 513 18.86 -1.82 -6.82
N LEU A 514 17.75 -1.09 -6.79
CA LEU A 514 16.49 -1.55 -6.23
C LEU A 514 15.96 -2.78 -7.00
N LYS A 515 15.95 -2.76 -8.34
CA LYS A 515 15.64 -3.89 -9.23
C LYS A 515 16.54 -5.10 -8.94
N LYS A 516 17.86 -4.88 -8.86
CA LYS A 516 18.86 -5.96 -8.71
C LYS A 516 18.94 -6.56 -7.30
N LYS A 517 18.76 -5.74 -6.26
CA LYS A 517 19.09 -6.13 -4.88
C LYS A 517 17.90 -6.49 -4.03
N GLY A 518 16.67 -6.22 -4.45
CA GLY A 518 15.53 -6.44 -3.56
C GLY A 518 15.24 -5.27 -2.64
N VAL A 519 16.26 -4.50 -2.29
CA VAL A 519 16.21 -3.51 -1.22
C VAL A 519 17.00 -2.28 -1.65
N CYS A 520 16.49 -1.11 -1.29
CA CYS A 520 17.24 0.13 -1.45
C CYS A 520 17.01 1.01 -0.23
N ASP A 521 18.11 1.37 0.42
CA ASP A 521 18.09 2.36 1.48
C ASP A 521 17.94 3.76 0.88
N MET A 522 17.43 4.72 1.66
CA MET A 522 17.58 6.16 1.37
C MET A 522 19.04 6.58 1.53
N ALA A 523 19.89 6.14 0.60
CA ALA A 523 21.32 6.34 0.65
C ALA A 523 21.79 7.31 -0.44
N TYR A 524 22.67 8.22 -0.04
CA TYR A 524 23.30 9.20 -0.91
C TYR A 524 24.82 9.05 -0.86
N TYR A 525 25.51 9.30 -1.97
CA TYR A 525 26.97 9.26 -2.03
C TYR A 525 27.53 10.68 -2.00
N VAL A 526 28.17 11.05 -0.89
CA VAL A 526 28.65 12.41 -0.64
C VAL A 526 30.00 12.62 -1.35
N ASP A 527 30.12 13.76 -2.02
CA ASP A 527 31.38 14.22 -2.59
C ASP A 527 32.41 14.53 -1.49
N ASP A 528 33.67 14.13 -1.68
CA ASP A 528 34.72 14.31 -0.67
C ASP A 528 34.92 15.78 -0.28
N ARG A 529 34.70 16.72 -1.21
CA ARG A 529 34.78 18.17 -0.94
C ARG A 529 33.64 18.63 -0.03
N ILE A 530 32.42 18.16 -0.28
CA ILE A 530 31.24 18.45 0.56
C ILE A 530 31.43 17.83 1.94
N ALA A 531 31.85 16.55 2.00
CA ALA A 531 32.08 15.86 3.25
C ALA A 531 33.16 16.55 4.11
N LYS A 532 34.26 17.01 3.49
CA LYS A 532 35.31 17.78 4.16
C LYS A 532 34.77 19.10 4.70
N ALA A 533 34.06 19.87 3.87
CA ALA A 533 33.47 21.15 4.29
C ALA A 533 32.49 20.99 5.47
N ILE A 534 31.66 19.93 5.45
CA ILE A 534 30.74 19.62 6.56
C ILE A 534 31.52 19.30 7.85
N LYS A 535 32.61 18.52 7.77
CA LYS A 535 33.43 18.15 8.94
C LYS A 535 34.13 19.35 9.58
N GLU A 536 34.64 20.25 8.75
CA GLU A 536 35.42 21.43 9.17
C GLU A 536 34.52 22.60 9.61
N SER A 537 33.27 22.67 9.15
CA SER A 537 32.35 23.75 9.50
C SER A 537 32.02 23.77 11.00
N PRO A 538 32.11 24.92 11.69
CA PRO A 538 31.64 25.05 13.07
C PRO A 538 30.11 25.11 13.18
N GLN A 539 29.40 25.37 12.07
CA GLN A 539 27.94 25.56 12.04
C GLN A 539 27.16 24.25 11.87
N THR A 540 27.82 23.15 11.52
CA THR A 540 27.18 21.84 11.33
C THR A 540 27.08 21.06 12.64
N SER A 541 25.96 20.38 12.82
CA SER A 541 25.68 19.54 13.97
C SER A 541 26.64 18.35 14.06
N ARG A 542 26.82 17.83 15.28
CA ARG A 542 27.63 16.62 15.50
C ARG A 542 27.05 15.42 14.73
N ALA A 543 25.73 15.31 14.64
CA ALA A 543 25.06 14.23 13.92
C ALA A 543 25.37 14.29 12.41
N LEU A 544 25.34 15.48 11.82
CA LEU A 544 25.68 15.67 10.41
C LEU A 544 27.16 15.37 10.13
N LYS A 545 28.07 15.80 11.01
CA LYS A 545 29.51 15.47 10.93
C LYS A 545 29.77 13.97 11.00
N GLU A 546 29.05 13.26 11.87
CA GLU A 546 29.14 11.81 11.99
C GLU A 546 28.63 11.11 10.73
N LEU A 547 27.49 11.59 10.20
CA LEU A 547 26.86 11.05 9.01
C LEU A 547 27.86 11.02 7.82
N VAL A 548 28.53 12.13 7.56
CA VAL A 548 29.46 12.28 6.41
C VAL A 548 30.86 11.71 6.64
N LYS A 549 31.10 10.98 7.74
CA LYS A 549 32.33 10.19 7.88
C LYS A 549 32.42 9.12 6.80
N ASN A 550 31.27 8.57 6.42
CA ASN A 550 31.15 7.60 5.35
C ASN A 550 30.83 8.28 4.02
N LYS A 551 31.37 7.75 2.92
CA LYS A 551 31.03 8.22 1.58
C LYS A 551 29.56 7.97 1.24
N LYS A 552 29.03 6.81 1.65
CA LYS A 552 27.61 6.47 1.54
C LYS A 552 26.90 6.85 2.84
N VAL A 553 26.00 7.82 2.79
CA VAL A 553 25.22 8.29 3.93
C VAL A 553 23.78 7.83 3.85
N LYS A 554 23.15 7.57 4.99
CA LYS A 554 21.71 7.27 5.10
C LYS A 554 21.06 8.27 6.04
N PHE A 555 20.02 8.97 5.59
CA PHE A 555 19.33 9.95 6.41
C PHE A 555 18.38 9.24 7.37
N SER A 556 18.68 9.30 8.67
CA SER A 556 17.84 8.70 9.71
C SER A 556 16.69 9.60 10.15
N SER A 557 16.75 10.89 9.82
CA SER A 557 15.68 11.84 10.08
C SER A 557 15.60 12.92 9.02
N HIS A 558 14.42 13.51 8.89
CA HIS A 558 14.12 14.61 7.99
C HIS A 558 14.94 15.86 8.35
N LYS A 559 15.05 16.21 9.64
CA LYS A 559 15.94 17.29 10.13
C LYS A 559 17.38 17.15 9.64
N LEU A 560 17.91 15.93 9.59
CA LEU A 560 19.29 15.67 9.18
C LEU A 560 19.47 15.85 7.66
N LEU A 561 18.45 15.48 6.87
CA LEU A 561 18.40 15.78 5.44
C LEU A 561 18.32 17.30 5.19
N ASP A 562 17.46 18.00 5.90
CA ASP A 562 17.29 19.45 5.79
C ASP A 562 18.58 20.19 6.12
N GLU A 563 19.26 19.81 7.20
CA GLU A 563 20.55 20.37 7.59
C GLU A 563 21.61 20.14 6.50
N PHE A 564 21.68 18.90 5.97
CA PHE A 564 22.60 18.54 4.90
C PHE A 564 22.37 19.39 3.63
N VAL A 565 21.13 19.50 3.18
CA VAL A 565 20.79 20.26 1.96
C VAL A 565 20.96 21.76 2.16
N SER A 566 20.61 22.28 3.33
CA SER A 566 20.81 23.71 3.67
C SER A 566 22.29 24.07 3.65
N PHE A 567 23.14 23.21 4.21
CA PHE A 567 24.59 23.39 4.17
C PHE A 567 25.11 23.44 2.72
N ILE A 568 24.66 22.52 1.86
CA ILE A 568 25.02 22.49 0.44
C ILE A 568 24.59 23.79 -0.25
N LYS A 569 23.34 24.24 -0.06
CA LYS A 569 22.84 25.48 -0.68
C LYS A 569 23.69 26.70 -0.31
N GLN A 570 24.10 26.79 0.95
CA GLN A 570 24.87 27.92 1.47
C GLN A 570 26.32 27.91 1.01
N ASN A 571 26.97 26.74 1.00
CA ASN A 571 28.43 26.64 0.79
C ASN A 571 28.81 26.21 -0.64
N PHE A 572 27.86 25.63 -1.38
CA PHE A 572 28.03 25.14 -2.74
C PHE A 572 26.84 25.57 -3.61
N PRO A 573 26.61 26.89 -3.82
CA PRO A 573 25.42 27.37 -4.53
C PRO A 573 25.29 26.81 -5.95
N LEU A 574 26.42 26.57 -6.63
CA LEU A 574 26.47 25.97 -7.96
C LEU A 574 26.09 24.47 -7.97
N PHE A 575 26.01 23.80 -6.82
CA PHE A 575 25.57 22.40 -6.74
C PHE A 575 24.16 22.24 -7.33
N MET A 576 23.28 23.20 -7.05
CA MET A 576 21.88 23.14 -7.50
C MET A 576 21.76 23.19 -9.03
N THR A 577 22.69 23.89 -9.69
CA THR A 577 22.72 24.03 -11.15
C THR A 577 23.57 22.93 -11.81
N ASN A 578 24.75 22.63 -11.27
CA ASN A 578 25.70 21.70 -11.88
C ASN A 578 25.41 20.24 -11.54
N ARG A 579 24.63 19.99 -10.49
CA ARG A 579 24.27 18.66 -9.98
C ARG A 579 22.78 18.58 -9.68
N GLU A 580 21.96 19.16 -10.56
CA GLU A 580 20.50 19.14 -10.48
C GLU A 580 19.95 17.73 -10.22
N GLN A 581 20.56 16.72 -10.86
CA GLN A 581 20.17 15.32 -10.71
C GLN A 581 20.35 14.78 -9.28
N GLU A 582 21.45 15.15 -8.61
CA GLU A 582 21.68 14.78 -7.21
C GLU A 582 20.72 15.53 -6.29
N TYR A 583 20.39 16.77 -6.63
CA TYR A 583 19.42 17.57 -5.89
C TYR A 583 18.00 17.00 -5.99
N GLU A 584 17.58 16.52 -7.17
CA GLU A 584 16.27 15.86 -7.33
C GLU A 584 16.20 14.52 -6.57
N LEU A 585 17.30 13.78 -6.45
CA LEU A 585 17.35 12.59 -5.57
C LEU A 585 17.15 12.97 -4.09
N LEU A 586 17.82 14.03 -3.61
CA LEU A 586 17.66 14.52 -2.24
C LEU A 586 16.24 15.04 -1.99
N LYS A 587 15.62 15.67 -3.00
CA LYS A 587 14.22 16.10 -2.97
C LYS A 587 13.25 14.91 -2.95
N ALA A 588 13.57 13.82 -3.65
CA ALA A 588 12.78 12.59 -3.57
C ALA A 588 12.84 11.96 -2.16
N PHE A 589 13.98 12.10 -1.46
CA PHE A 589 14.09 11.68 -0.06
C PHE A 589 13.31 12.58 0.90
N ASP A 590 13.34 13.90 0.69
CA ASP A 590 12.53 14.86 1.45
C ASP A 590 11.04 14.51 1.35
N ARG A 591 10.56 14.32 0.13
CA ARG A 591 9.19 13.87 -0.16
C ARG A 591 8.83 12.57 0.55
N ALA A 592 9.74 11.62 0.61
CA ALA A 592 9.53 10.38 1.34
C ALA A 592 9.27 10.65 2.83
N PHE A 593 10.05 11.52 3.48
CA PHE A 593 9.79 11.93 4.87
C PHE A 593 8.43 12.62 5.05
N TRP A 594 8.03 13.49 4.13
CA TRP A 594 6.70 14.11 4.16
C TRP A 594 5.56 13.10 4.03
N LEU A 595 5.68 12.12 3.14
CA LEU A 595 4.73 11.02 3.02
C LEU A 595 4.62 10.24 4.33
N ARG A 596 5.77 9.94 4.97
CA ARG A 596 5.80 9.25 6.27
C ARG A 596 5.11 10.06 7.36
N SER A 597 5.37 11.35 7.44
CA SER A 597 4.74 12.25 8.41
C SER A 597 3.22 12.33 8.23
N GLN A 598 2.71 12.36 7.00
CA GLN A 598 1.27 12.44 6.71
C GLN A 598 0.49 11.16 7.03
N SER A 599 1.20 10.04 7.12
CA SER A 599 0.61 8.71 7.28
C SER A 599 0.92 8.08 8.63
N SER A 600 1.96 8.55 9.33
CA SER A 600 2.22 8.20 10.72
C SER A 600 1.04 8.65 11.58
N GLN A 601 0.45 7.71 12.32
CA GLN A 601 -0.56 8.01 13.33
C GLN A 601 0.02 8.75 14.55
N THR A 602 1.33 8.88 14.62
CA THR A 602 2.04 9.55 15.70
C THR A 602 2.61 10.87 15.17
N GLU A 603 1.89 11.97 15.39
CA GLU A 603 2.38 13.33 15.12
C GLU A 603 3.73 13.59 15.81
N ASP A 604 3.99 12.86 16.90
CA ASP A 604 5.20 12.94 17.74
C ASP A 604 6.45 12.24 17.19
N ASP A 605 6.43 11.61 16.01
CA ASP A 605 7.65 10.98 15.47
C ASP A 605 8.63 12.05 14.96
N GLU A 606 9.54 12.49 15.85
CA GLU A 606 10.58 13.46 15.53
C GLU A 606 11.48 13.08 14.34
N SER A 607 11.53 11.79 13.96
CA SER A 607 12.37 11.35 12.84
C SER A 607 11.82 11.79 11.47
N VAL A 608 10.51 11.98 11.35
CA VAL A 608 9.86 12.40 10.09
C VAL A 608 9.56 13.89 10.04
N GLN A 609 9.75 14.61 11.15
CA GLN A 609 9.50 16.05 11.24
C GLN A 609 10.64 16.86 10.60
N PRO A 610 10.32 17.89 9.80
CA PRO A 610 11.32 18.75 9.19
C PRO A 610 12.15 19.51 10.23
N LEU A 611 13.21 20.18 9.79
CA LEU A 611 13.91 21.15 10.61
C LEU A 611 12.99 22.34 10.89
N ILE A 612 12.84 22.68 12.16
CA ILE A 612 12.01 23.80 12.64
C ILE A 612 12.91 24.76 13.40
N ASP A 613 12.75 26.05 13.16
CA ASP A 613 13.38 27.08 13.97
C ASP A 613 12.69 27.20 15.33
N ILE A 614 13.45 26.99 16.40
CA ILE A 614 12.93 26.88 17.77
C ILE A 614 12.31 28.19 18.26
N HIS A 615 12.74 29.34 17.72
CA HIS A 615 12.28 30.65 18.18
C HIS A 615 11.02 31.11 17.44
N THR A 616 10.95 30.82 16.14
CA THR A 616 9.86 31.27 15.27
C THR A 616 8.81 30.20 15.03
N ASN A 617 9.12 28.93 15.32
CA ASN A 617 8.35 27.75 14.94
C ASN A 617 8.13 27.63 13.41
N GLU A 618 8.98 28.27 12.61
CA GLU A 618 8.94 28.21 11.16
C GLU A 618 9.64 26.95 10.63
N CYS A 619 9.07 26.34 9.60
CA CYS A 619 9.70 25.25 8.87
C CYS A 619 10.91 25.77 8.08
N LYS A 620 12.10 25.24 8.39
CA LYS A 620 13.37 25.55 7.70
C LYS A 620 13.78 24.48 6.69
N CYS A 621 12.85 23.62 6.27
CA CYS A 621 13.10 22.66 5.21
C CYS A 621 13.52 23.39 3.91
N PRO A 622 14.69 23.09 3.33
CA PRO A 622 15.20 23.79 2.16
C PRO A 622 14.37 23.52 0.89
N PHE A 623 13.48 22.52 0.90
CA PHE A 623 12.56 22.23 -0.19
C PHE A 623 11.22 22.95 -0.05
N ASN A 624 10.93 23.55 1.11
CA ASN A 624 9.76 24.40 1.35
C ASN A 624 9.99 25.82 0.79
N LYS A 625 9.91 25.97 -0.54
CA LYS A 625 10.29 27.20 -1.26
C LYS A 625 9.52 28.47 -0.86
N ASN A 626 8.35 28.34 -0.25
CA ASN A 626 7.46 29.47 0.03
C ASN A 626 7.33 29.80 1.52
N GLY A 627 8.19 29.23 2.38
CA GLY A 627 8.13 29.44 3.83
C GLY A 627 6.76 29.12 4.43
N GLN A 628 6.02 28.19 3.80
CA GLN A 628 4.67 27.86 4.24
C GLN A 628 4.75 27.21 5.63
N PRO A 629 3.77 27.45 6.52
CA PRO A 629 3.69 26.74 7.79
C PRO A 629 3.63 25.24 7.55
N ILE A 630 4.10 24.41 8.51
CA ILE A 630 4.20 22.93 8.36
C ILE A 630 2.91 22.29 7.88
N THR A 631 1.77 22.80 8.38
CA THR A 631 0.41 22.39 8.00
C THR A 631 0.07 22.66 6.52
N GLU A 632 0.77 23.61 5.90
CA GLU A 632 0.62 24.06 4.52
C GLU A 632 1.85 23.74 3.67
N VAL A 633 2.88 23.07 4.21
CA VAL A 633 4.06 22.69 3.43
C VAL A 633 3.58 21.78 2.32
N ASN A 634 3.70 22.35 1.12
CA ASN A 634 3.36 21.80 -0.17
C ASN A 634 4.36 20.68 -0.56
N ASN A 635 4.44 19.69 0.31
CA ASN A 635 4.99 18.37 0.03
C ASN A 635 3.96 17.30 0.38
N SER A 636 2.70 17.68 0.65
CA SER A 636 1.57 16.79 0.46
C SER A 636 1.53 16.42 -1.00
N ILE A 637 2.14 15.29 -1.30
CA ILE A 637 2.22 14.76 -2.64
C ILE A 637 0.82 14.60 -3.26
N VAL A 638 -0.21 14.59 -2.40
CA VAL A 638 -1.63 14.51 -2.68
C VAL A 638 -2.40 15.85 -2.59
N GLY A 639 -1.89 16.89 -1.92
CA GLY A 639 -2.77 17.94 -1.38
C GLY A 639 -2.93 19.23 -2.20
N ILE A 640 -2.13 19.46 -3.23
CA ILE A 640 -2.12 20.77 -3.91
C ILE A 640 -1.54 20.70 -5.35
N ASP A 641 -1.37 19.47 -5.84
CA ASP A 641 -0.67 19.12 -7.08
C ASP A 641 -1.61 18.74 -8.22
N TYR A 642 -2.82 19.29 -8.19
CA TYR A 642 -3.84 19.07 -9.20
C TYR A 642 -4.82 20.23 -9.28
N ASP A 643 -5.42 20.36 -10.45
CA ASP A 643 -6.65 21.10 -10.70
C ASP A 643 -7.44 20.25 -11.70
N VAL A 644 -8.57 19.68 -11.28
CA VAL A 644 -9.40 18.84 -12.16
C VAL A 644 -10.37 19.67 -13.03
N GLY A 645 -10.36 21.00 -12.87
CA GLY A 645 -11.22 21.94 -13.57
C GLY A 645 -12.70 21.60 -13.42
N ASN A 646 -13.38 21.50 -14.55
CA ASN A 646 -14.81 21.17 -14.64
C ASN A 646 -15.07 19.65 -14.70
N TYR A 647 -14.09 18.81 -14.35
CA TYR A 647 -14.31 17.36 -14.31
C TYR A 647 -15.37 17.05 -13.26
N THR A 648 -16.46 16.43 -13.71
CA THR A 648 -17.53 15.93 -12.85
C THR A 648 -17.74 14.46 -13.15
N THR A 649 -18.05 13.68 -12.13
CA THR A 649 -18.33 12.26 -12.32
C THR A 649 -19.84 12.03 -12.29
N PRO A 650 -20.47 11.67 -13.43
CA PRO A 650 -21.90 11.43 -13.46
C PRO A 650 -22.28 10.26 -12.55
N TYR A 651 -23.49 10.29 -12.01
CA TYR A 651 -24.02 9.15 -11.27
C TYR A 651 -24.08 7.91 -12.18
N PRO A 652 -23.50 6.76 -11.80
CA PRO A 652 -23.48 5.58 -12.64
C PRO A 652 -24.88 5.09 -12.97
N LYS A 653 -25.13 4.77 -14.24
CA LYS A 653 -26.39 4.18 -14.72
C LYS A 653 -26.09 2.81 -15.31
N SER A 654 -26.98 1.84 -15.09
CA SER A 654 -26.86 0.54 -15.75
C SER A 654 -27.09 0.67 -17.25
N SER A 655 -26.41 -0.17 -18.03
CA SER A 655 -26.45 -0.17 -19.50
C SER A 655 -27.84 -0.44 -20.08
N LEU A 656 -28.73 -1.11 -19.34
CA LEU A 656 -30.13 -1.32 -19.73
C LEU A 656 -30.98 -0.04 -19.69
N ASN A 657 -30.49 1.01 -19.00
CA ASN A 657 -31.18 2.30 -18.87
C ASN A 657 -30.48 3.43 -19.64
N ALA A 658 -29.41 3.12 -20.37
CA ALA A 658 -28.62 4.05 -21.19
C ALA A 658 -28.92 3.79 -22.67
#